data_AF-A0A1C5JLL6-F1
#
_entry.id   AF-A0A1C5JLL6-F1
#
_cell.length_a   1.000
_cell.length_b   1.000
_cell.length_c   1.000
_cell.angle_alpha   90.00
_cell.angle_beta   90.00
_cell.angle_gamma   90.00
#
_symmetry.space_group_name_H-M   'P 1'
#
loop_
_entity.id
_entity.type
_entity.pdbx_description
1 polymer ?
#
loop_
_entity_poly.entity_id
_entity_poly.type
_entity_poly.pdbx_seq_one_letter_code
_entity_poly.pdbx_strand_id
1 'polypeptide(L)'
;MTTHPDPVVRDTPGTFPAEPRAAAVAPHGGPADAGRPVAPAPGAEWADGVDTVPRAAGTPEELQPYAELGLRDDEYDRIRHILGRRPTQAELAMYSIMWSEHCSYKSSKVHLRQFGEKAPPSDRLLAGIGENAGVVRVSDELAVTFKVESHNHPSFVEPYQGAATGVGGIVRDILAMGARPVAVMDPLRFGAADHPDTARVLPGVVAGVGGYGNCLGLPNIGGEVVFDPCYQGNPLVNALCLGVLPVDRLQKKDATGPGNIVVLMGARTGRDGIGGVSVLASATFDEGSEQRRPSVQVGDPFMEKLLIEACLELYDAELVVGIQDLGGAGLTCALTETAASAGTGMRVWLERVPLREPSMEPHEILASESQERMLLVVSPDKLEAVLKTAEKWGVWATAIGEVTAPSPDGQPGRLVVTWRDQLVVDVPPGSLVDDGPVYARPMREPADLILLQADRAETLPRPTNPDALRDTVLRMIASPNLADKTWVTEQYDRYVLGNTVLAQPEDSGVIRIDERTGLGVALSVDGNGRYARLDPYNGTKLALAEAYRNVAVTGAKPIAVTNCLNFGSPEDPGVMWQFAEAVRGLADGCLELGIPVTGGNVSFYNQTGAAPIHPTPVVGVLGVLDNVADRVPMGFVPRTGGDHDQLFLLGDTHVELSGSEWAWVTHEHLGGMPPQVDLARERQLAELMAEAARVGHLSSAHDLSDGGLAQSLVESCLRRGVGARIAVPERFADGSLPFVFLFSESAGRVLVSVPRGHEKAFTALCSERGVPWELIGVTDPAGGALEVHGQFRLGLDELREAHTATLPELFGGPEAAQVEVEATRTGTTTVAPATAVQPVDVPTGGPAEAADAPAAEAVAVVPAAEGVPVAEAAPVADADAEAGEPAAEPEPTTEASADATAPDAPAAQTDSGDDEQPSAPDKR
;
A
#
# COMPACT_ATOMS: atom_id res chain seq x y z
N MET A 1 33.39 58.38 -39.34
CA MET A 1 32.70 59.38 -40.19
C MET A 1 31.42 59.72 -39.45
N THR A 2 31.42 60.77 -38.60
CA THR A 2 31.00 62.17 -38.89
C THR A 2 29.47 62.32 -38.96
N THR A 3 28.77 63.17 -38.19
CA THR A 3 29.10 64.11 -37.08
C THR A 3 27.79 64.62 -36.43
N HIS A 4 27.82 65.11 -35.18
CA HIS A 4 26.74 65.86 -34.46
C HIS A 4 26.39 67.24 -35.11
N PRO A 5 25.53 68.16 -34.57
CA PRO A 5 24.56 68.15 -33.43
C PRO A 5 23.15 68.83 -33.68
N ASP A 6 22.36 68.97 -32.58
CA ASP A 6 21.22 69.87 -32.18
C ASP A 6 21.14 71.35 -32.74
N PRO A 7 20.12 72.25 -32.45
CA PRO A 7 19.13 72.28 -31.33
C PRO A 7 17.68 72.87 -31.50
N VAL A 8 16.76 72.42 -30.62
CA VAL A 8 15.87 73.11 -29.62
C VAL A 8 15.28 74.55 -29.82
N VAL A 9 13.98 74.79 -29.46
CA VAL A 9 13.42 75.82 -28.50
C VAL A 9 11.95 76.33 -28.76
N ARG A 10 11.02 76.03 -27.81
CA ARG A 10 9.81 76.76 -27.25
C ARG A 10 8.65 77.24 -28.15
N ASP A 11 7.36 77.21 -27.72
CA ASP A 11 6.76 77.95 -26.57
C ASP A 11 5.55 77.28 -25.83
N THR A 12 5.25 77.80 -24.63
CA THR A 12 4.18 77.46 -23.63
C THR A 12 3.02 78.51 -23.66
N PRO A 13 1.95 78.59 -22.78
CA PRO A 13 1.73 78.00 -21.42
C PRO A 13 0.28 77.58 -21.00
N GLY A 14 0.13 77.08 -19.75
CA GLY A 14 -1.15 76.95 -19.01
C GLY A 14 -0.94 76.36 -17.59
N THR A 15 -1.46 76.97 -16.51
CA THR A 15 -0.92 76.84 -15.14
C THR A 15 -1.91 76.41 -14.02
N PHE A 16 -1.49 75.48 -13.14
CA PHE A 16 -1.63 75.40 -11.64
C PHE A 16 -3.01 75.59 -10.95
N PRO A 17 -3.23 75.32 -9.62
CA PRO A 17 -2.35 75.05 -8.44
C PRO A 17 -2.66 73.70 -7.69
N ALA A 18 -2.09 73.29 -6.52
CA ALA A 18 -0.82 73.49 -5.77
C ALA A 18 -0.71 72.44 -4.61
N GLU A 19 0.42 72.38 -3.88
CA GLU A 19 0.64 71.59 -2.64
C GLU A 19 0.16 72.31 -1.35
N PRO A 20 0.28 71.66 -0.17
CA PRO A 20 1.28 72.18 0.79
C PRO A 20 2.19 71.15 1.50
N ARG A 21 3.43 71.58 1.78
CA ARG A 21 4.44 70.99 2.71
C ARG A 21 4.00 71.14 4.19
N ALA A 22 4.65 70.67 5.27
CA ALA A 22 6.01 70.18 5.57
C ALA A 22 5.92 69.21 6.80
N ALA A 23 6.96 68.63 7.44
CA ALA A 23 8.37 69.00 7.62
C ALA A 23 9.24 67.79 8.06
N ALA A 24 10.57 67.97 8.05
CA ALA A 24 11.55 66.99 8.54
C ALA A 24 12.16 67.40 9.89
N VAL A 25 12.57 66.41 10.70
CA VAL A 25 13.38 66.60 11.93
C VAL A 25 14.55 65.60 11.92
N ALA A 26 15.71 66.04 12.42
CA ALA A 26 17.01 65.39 12.33
C ALA A 26 17.35 64.53 13.59
N PRO A 27 18.46 63.75 13.60
CA PRO A 27 18.58 62.55 14.43
C PRO A 27 19.26 62.74 15.79
N HIS A 28 18.98 61.82 16.73
CA HIS A 28 19.79 61.54 17.93
C HIS A 28 19.95 60.03 18.11
N GLY A 29 21.15 59.61 18.54
CA GLY A 29 21.49 58.20 18.80
C GLY A 29 21.44 57.84 20.28
N GLY A 30 21.13 56.57 20.56
CA GLY A 30 21.07 55.95 21.89
C GLY A 30 20.82 54.43 21.72
N PRO A 31 21.26 53.57 22.65
CA PRO A 31 21.66 52.22 22.29
C PRO A 31 20.63 51.11 22.55
N ALA A 32 20.84 50.00 21.83
CA ALA A 32 20.52 48.61 22.16
C ALA A 32 19.13 48.28 22.75
N ASP A 33 18.32 47.58 21.96
CA ASP A 33 17.36 46.60 22.50
C ASP A 33 17.33 45.35 21.59
N ALA A 34 17.01 44.20 22.19
CA ALA A 34 17.00 42.90 21.55
C ALA A 34 15.59 42.50 21.10
N GLY A 35 15.49 41.59 20.13
CA GLY A 35 14.23 40.94 19.77
C GLY A 35 13.39 41.68 18.73
N ARG A 36 13.63 41.36 17.46
CA ARG A 36 12.59 41.35 16.42
C ARG A 36 12.77 40.09 15.56
N PRO A 37 11.68 39.43 15.15
CA PRO A 37 11.77 38.29 14.25
C PRO A 37 12.42 38.73 12.93
N VAL A 38 13.29 37.88 12.39
CA VAL A 38 13.84 38.03 11.06
C VAL A 38 12.66 37.92 10.08
N ALA A 39 12.44 38.96 9.26
CA ALA A 39 11.45 38.90 8.21
C ALA A 39 11.83 37.79 7.21
N PRO A 40 10.86 37.06 6.62
CA PRO A 40 11.16 36.06 5.60
C PRO A 40 11.95 36.70 4.46
N ALA A 41 12.93 35.95 3.94
CA ALA A 41 13.71 36.39 2.79
C ALA A 41 12.77 36.69 1.60
N PRO A 42 13.07 37.72 0.77
CA PRO A 42 12.27 37.98 -0.42
C PRO A 42 12.37 36.78 -1.36
N GLY A 43 11.21 36.27 -1.80
CA GLY A 43 11.15 35.22 -2.81
C GLY A 43 11.87 35.65 -4.09
N ALA A 44 12.46 34.70 -4.80
CA ALA A 44 13.14 34.97 -6.06
C ALA A 44 12.13 35.46 -7.12
N GLU A 45 12.05 36.77 -7.31
CA GLU A 45 11.29 37.38 -8.40
C GLU A 45 11.93 37.04 -9.74
N TRP A 46 11.41 36.00 -10.39
CA TRP A 46 11.61 35.75 -11.81
C TRP A 46 11.21 37.01 -12.60
N ALA A 47 12.09 37.48 -13.50
CA ALA A 47 11.90 38.76 -14.16
C ALA A 47 10.62 38.82 -15.02
N ASP A 48 9.87 39.92 -14.93
CA ASP A 48 8.58 40.15 -15.60
C ASP A 48 8.46 39.53 -17.01
N GLY A 49 7.60 38.51 -17.14
CA GLY A 49 7.17 37.92 -18.40
C GLY A 49 7.44 36.41 -18.54
N VAL A 50 6.80 35.82 -19.55
CA VAL A 50 6.89 34.38 -19.84
C VAL A 50 8.31 34.00 -20.25
N ASP A 51 8.89 32.97 -19.63
CA ASP A 51 10.18 32.44 -20.04
C ASP A 51 10.02 31.49 -21.25
N THR A 52 10.50 31.93 -22.41
CA THR A 52 10.29 31.25 -23.70
C THR A 52 11.59 30.66 -24.25
N VAL A 53 11.48 29.65 -25.11
CA VAL A 53 12.64 29.00 -25.74
C VAL A 53 13.56 30.00 -26.47
N PRO A 54 13.05 31.00 -27.23
CA PRO A 54 13.89 32.07 -27.79
C PRO A 54 14.56 32.98 -26.73
N ARG A 55 13.89 33.28 -25.61
CA ARG A 55 14.50 34.04 -24.50
C ARG A 55 15.65 33.25 -23.89
N ALA A 56 15.41 31.98 -23.56
CA ALA A 56 16.40 31.09 -22.95
C ALA A 56 17.67 30.93 -23.82
N ALA A 57 17.53 30.89 -25.14
CA ALA A 57 18.67 30.91 -26.07
C ALA A 57 19.43 32.26 -26.06
N GLY A 58 18.73 33.37 -25.79
CA GLY A 58 19.30 34.72 -25.71
C GLY A 58 19.87 35.11 -24.34
N THR A 59 19.60 34.36 -23.27
CA THR A 59 20.02 34.68 -21.90
C THR A 59 20.73 33.51 -21.18
N PRO A 60 21.85 32.98 -21.73
CA PRO A 60 22.52 31.77 -21.20
C PRO A 60 23.14 31.93 -19.80
N GLU A 61 23.31 33.17 -19.31
CA GLU A 61 23.87 33.51 -17.99
C GLU A 61 22.79 33.94 -16.97
N GLU A 62 21.52 33.86 -17.33
CA GLU A 62 20.40 34.14 -16.41
C GLU A 62 20.33 33.02 -15.36
N LEU A 63 20.43 33.38 -14.07
CA LEU A 63 20.43 32.43 -12.95
C LEU A 63 19.06 31.76 -12.81
N GLN A 64 19.07 30.46 -12.48
CA GLN A 64 17.86 29.67 -12.25
C GLN A 64 17.97 28.90 -10.92
N PRO A 65 16.91 28.79 -10.12
CA PRO A 65 16.89 28.12 -8.82
C PRO A 65 16.74 26.59 -8.96
N TYR A 66 17.58 25.94 -9.76
CA TYR A 66 17.52 24.49 -9.98
C TYR A 66 17.73 23.69 -8.68
N ALA A 67 18.58 24.18 -7.76
CA ALA A 67 18.83 23.57 -6.46
C ALA A 67 17.60 23.62 -5.53
N GLU A 68 16.79 24.70 -5.58
CA GLU A 68 15.54 24.81 -4.83
C GLU A 68 14.46 23.84 -5.38
N LEU A 69 14.61 23.45 -6.64
CA LEU A 69 13.80 22.43 -7.32
C LEU A 69 14.37 21.00 -7.18
N GLY A 70 15.33 20.78 -6.27
CA GLY A 70 15.88 19.45 -5.97
C GLY A 70 16.88 18.89 -6.99
N LEU A 71 17.30 19.67 -7.99
CA LEU A 71 18.33 19.27 -8.95
C LEU A 71 19.74 19.60 -8.43
N ARG A 72 20.69 18.72 -8.73
CA ARG A 72 22.12 18.96 -8.48
C ARG A 72 22.79 19.75 -9.60
N ASP A 73 23.97 20.32 -9.31
CA ASP A 73 24.78 21.06 -10.29
C ASP A 73 25.07 20.23 -11.56
N ASP A 74 25.42 18.95 -11.41
CA ASP A 74 25.72 18.04 -12.51
C ASP A 74 24.47 17.63 -13.31
N GLU A 75 23.33 17.49 -12.63
CA GLU A 75 22.03 17.27 -13.27
C GLU A 75 21.64 18.50 -14.10
N TYR A 76 21.78 19.72 -13.56
CA TYR A 76 21.49 20.97 -14.27
C TYR A 76 22.42 21.21 -15.47
N ASP A 77 23.74 20.99 -15.32
CA ASP A 77 24.68 21.09 -16.44
C ASP A 77 24.38 20.07 -17.55
N ARG A 78 23.93 18.86 -17.18
CA ARG A 78 23.49 17.85 -18.15
C ARG A 78 22.23 18.29 -18.89
N ILE A 79 21.25 18.88 -18.22
CA ILE A 79 20.05 19.48 -18.84
C ILE A 79 20.45 20.57 -19.85
N ARG A 80 21.37 21.47 -19.46
CA ARG A 80 21.91 22.51 -20.35
C ARG A 80 22.59 21.92 -21.59
N HIS A 81 23.32 20.82 -21.43
CA HIS A 81 23.97 20.11 -22.53
C HIS A 81 22.96 19.47 -23.50
N ILE A 82 21.95 18.78 -22.96
CA ILE A 82 20.86 18.14 -23.74
C ILE A 82 20.10 19.18 -24.58
N LEU A 83 19.80 20.35 -24.01
CA LEU A 83 19.04 21.41 -24.69
C LEU A 83 19.91 22.32 -25.58
N GLY A 84 21.22 22.34 -25.38
CA GLY A 84 22.15 23.27 -26.06
C GLY A 84 22.02 24.74 -25.62
N ARG A 85 21.30 25.00 -24.53
CA ARG A 85 20.97 26.32 -23.94
C ARG A 85 20.56 26.14 -22.49
N ARG A 86 20.29 27.22 -21.74
CA ARG A 86 19.57 27.07 -20.46
C ARG A 86 18.13 26.56 -20.73
N PRO A 87 17.55 25.74 -19.83
CA PRO A 87 16.12 25.41 -19.90
C PRO A 87 15.26 26.67 -19.71
N THR A 88 14.02 26.65 -20.22
CA THR A 88 12.99 27.60 -19.76
C THR A 88 12.56 27.25 -18.32
N GLN A 89 11.84 28.15 -17.64
CA GLN A 89 11.20 27.83 -16.35
C GLN A 89 10.32 26.57 -16.42
N ALA A 90 9.55 26.41 -17.51
CA ALA A 90 8.70 25.23 -17.71
C ALA A 90 9.54 23.95 -17.90
N GLU A 91 10.56 24.00 -18.75
CA GLU A 91 11.47 22.86 -18.97
C GLU A 91 12.22 22.48 -17.69
N LEU A 92 12.71 23.46 -16.93
CA LEU A 92 13.44 23.21 -15.69
C LEU A 92 12.54 22.53 -14.65
N ALA A 93 11.28 22.96 -14.52
CA ALA A 93 10.29 22.29 -13.69
C ALA A 93 10.03 20.85 -14.17
N MET A 94 9.87 20.63 -15.48
CA MET A 94 9.67 19.29 -16.05
C MET A 94 10.85 18.35 -15.75
N TYR A 95 12.10 18.82 -15.93
CA TYR A 95 13.28 18.02 -15.60
C TYR A 95 13.43 17.78 -14.10
N SER A 96 13.20 18.79 -13.25
CA SER A 96 13.20 18.63 -11.79
C SER A 96 12.29 17.49 -11.33
N ILE A 97 11.07 17.43 -11.88
CA ILE A 97 10.10 16.44 -11.46
C ILE A 97 10.42 15.07 -12.07
N MET A 98 10.69 14.97 -13.36
CA MET A 98 10.96 13.69 -14.01
C MET A 98 12.29 13.05 -13.57
N TRP A 99 13.29 13.85 -13.17
CA TRP A 99 14.56 13.37 -12.61
C TRP A 99 14.57 13.34 -11.05
N SER A 100 13.42 13.52 -10.40
CA SER A 100 13.24 13.25 -8.96
C SER A 100 13.47 11.77 -8.64
N GLU A 101 13.72 11.42 -7.38
CA GLU A 101 13.87 10.00 -7.00
C GLU A 101 12.57 9.22 -7.24
N HIS A 102 11.42 9.85 -6.92
CA HIS A 102 10.09 9.24 -7.05
C HIS A 102 9.68 8.95 -8.50
N CYS A 103 10.00 9.81 -9.49
CA CYS A 103 9.72 9.50 -10.90
C CYS A 103 10.81 8.65 -11.58
N SER A 104 12.10 8.97 -11.36
CA SER A 104 13.19 8.35 -12.13
C SER A 104 13.70 7.03 -11.55
N TYR A 105 13.40 6.76 -10.27
CA TYR A 105 13.94 5.63 -9.51
C TYR A 105 15.49 5.64 -9.51
N LYS A 106 16.12 6.82 -9.57
CA LYS A 106 17.56 6.99 -9.90
C LYS A 106 18.51 6.21 -8.99
N SER A 107 18.15 5.93 -7.75
CA SER A 107 18.95 5.15 -6.80
C SER A 107 18.53 3.67 -6.73
N SER A 108 17.28 3.33 -7.03
CA SER A 108 16.75 1.95 -6.98
C SER A 108 16.86 1.17 -8.30
N LYS A 109 16.78 1.86 -9.46
CA LYS A 109 16.71 1.28 -10.82
C LYS A 109 17.84 0.31 -11.17
N VAL A 110 19.01 0.41 -10.53
CA VAL A 110 20.12 -0.55 -10.72
C VAL A 110 19.87 -1.90 -10.02
N HIS A 111 19.17 -1.90 -8.89
CA HIS A 111 18.85 -3.10 -8.11
C HIS A 111 17.57 -3.78 -8.61
N LEU A 112 16.55 -3.00 -8.98
CA LEU A 112 15.25 -3.50 -9.46
C LEU A 112 15.34 -4.35 -10.73
N ARG A 113 16.43 -4.22 -11.51
CA ARG A 113 16.75 -5.08 -12.66
C ARG A 113 16.72 -6.56 -12.31
N GLN A 114 17.04 -6.93 -11.06
CA GLN A 114 16.97 -8.31 -10.60
C GLN A 114 15.59 -8.94 -10.80
N PHE A 115 14.49 -8.18 -10.72
CA PHE A 115 13.14 -8.72 -10.97
C PHE A 115 12.92 -9.13 -12.43
N GLY A 116 13.61 -8.49 -13.39
CA GLY A 116 13.62 -8.90 -14.79
C GLY A 116 14.66 -9.99 -15.09
N GLU A 117 15.87 -9.85 -14.56
CA GLU A 117 16.98 -10.79 -14.76
C GLU A 117 16.73 -12.17 -14.12
N LYS A 118 15.98 -12.22 -13.02
CA LYS A 118 15.58 -13.43 -12.29
C LYS A 118 14.09 -13.74 -12.44
N ALA A 119 13.40 -13.15 -13.43
CA ALA A 119 11.99 -13.41 -13.66
C ALA A 119 11.76 -14.92 -13.92
N PRO A 120 10.95 -15.62 -13.11
CA PRO A 120 10.58 -17.00 -13.43
C PRO A 120 9.74 -17.03 -14.72
N PRO A 121 9.90 -18.05 -15.58
CA PRO A 121 9.09 -18.18 -16.79
C PRO A 121 7.59 -18.23 -16.46
N SER A 122 6.80 -17.35 -17.07
CA SER A 122 5.36 -17.27 -16.87
C SER A 122 4.64 -17.13 -18.21
N ASP A 123 3.67 -18.01 -18.45
CA ASP A 123 2.71 -17.95 -19.56
C ASP A 123 1.50 -17.05 -19.22
N ARG A 124 1.39 -16.61 -17.96
CA ARG A 124 0.32 -15.75 -17.46
C ARG A 124 0.61 -14.27 -17.59
N LEU A 125 1.87 -13.84 -17.55
CA LEU A 125 2.22 -12.42 -17.59
C LEU A 125 1.93 -11.83 -18.98
N LEU A 126 0.95 -10.94 -19.08
CA LEU A 126 0.56 -10.24 -20.32
C LEU A 126 1.25 -8.88 -20.45
N ALA A 127 1.43 -8.20 -19.33
CA ALA A 127 2.19 -6.97 -19.17
C ALA A 127 2.90 -6.99 -17.82
N GLY A 128 4.10 -6.42 -17.75
CA GLY A 128 4.93 -6.41 -16.55
C GLY A 128 5.66 -5.08 -16.36
N ILE A 129 6.81 -5.13 -15.69
CA ILE A 129 7.63 -3.95 -15.36
C ILE A 129 7.88 -3.07 -16.59
N GLY A 130 7.39 -1.82 -16.53
CA GLY A 130 7.48 -0.81 -17.60
C GLY A 130 6.11 -0.23 -17.99
N GLU A 131 5.06 -1.04 -17.87
CA GLU A 131 3.67 -0.57 -17.95
C GLU A 131 3.18 -0.03 -16.58
N ASN A 132 2.05 0.69 -16.54
CA ASN A 132 1.60 1.38 -15.32
C ASN A 132 1.25 0.40 -14.19
N ALA A 133 0.66 -0.76 -14.53
CA ALA A 133 0.44 -1.87 -13.61
C ALA A 133 0.66 -3.22 -14.32
N GLY A 134 1.07 -4.24 -13.55
CA GLY A 134 1.29 -5.59 -14.06
C GLY A 134 -0.03 -6.31 -14.35
N VAL A 135 -0.09 -7.09 -15.43
CA VAL A 135 -1.31 -7.77 -15.90
C VAL A 135 -1.07 -9.27 -16.06
N VAL A 136 -1.92 -10.06 -15.40
CA VAL A 136 -1.79 -11.50 -15.26
C VAL A 136 -3.05 -12.20 -15.77
N ARG A 137 -2.90 -13.09 -16.74
CA ARG A 137 -3.95 -13.98 -17.24
C ARG A 137 -4.39 -14.95 -16.15
N VAL A 138 -5.68 -14.92 -15.83
CA VAL A 138 -6.30 -15.84 -14.86
C VAL A 138 -7.05 -16.98 -15.55
N SER A 139 -7.69 -16.71 -16.70
CA SER A 139 -8.33 -17.70 -17.58
C SER A 139 -8.06 -17.39 -19.07
N ASP A 140 -8.64 -18.16 -20.00
CA ASP A 140 -8.52 -17.88 -21.44
C ASP A 140 -9.18 -16.55 -21.86
N GLU A 141 -10.25 -16.15 -21.17
CA GLU A 141 -11.05 -14.95 -21.46
C GLU A 141 -10.71 -13.76 -20.55
N LEU A 142 -10.26 -14.01 -19.31
CA LEU A 142 -10.03 -12.96 -18.29
C LEU A 142 -8.57 -12.84 -17.86
N ALA A 143 -8.18 -11.59 -17.63
CA ALA A 143 -6.96 -11.17 -16.96
C ALA A 143 -7.30 -10.31 -15.74
N VAL A 144 -6.31 -10.16 -14.87
CA VAL A 144 -6.35 -9.35 -13.65
C VAL A 144 -5.12 -8.47 -13.62
N THR A 145 -5.27 -7.25 -13.14
CA THR A 145 -4.18 -6.33 -12.84
C THR A 145 -4.25 -5.94 -11.38
N PHE A 146 -3.07 -5.79 -10.76
CA PHE A 146 -2.94 -5.40 -9.37
C PHE A 146 -1.60 -4.70 -9.17
N LYS A 147 -1.60 -3.66 -8.34
CA LYS A 147 -0.43 -2.85 -8.01
C LYS A 147 -0.64 -2.28 -6.62
N VAL A 148 0.45 -2.07 -5.90
CA VAL A 148 0.51 -1.34 -4.63
C VAL A 148 1.40 -0.11 -4.77
N GLU A 149 0.95 1.03 -4.26
CA GLU A 149 1.68 2.29 -4.19
C GLU A 149 1.73 2.83 -2.75
N SER A 150 2.43 3.94 -2.54
CA SER A 150 2.59 4.63 -1.25
C SER A 150 2.26 6.11 -1.33
N HIS A 151 1.56 6.65 -0.33
CA HIS A 151 1.36 8.09 -0.16
C HIS A 151 1.77 8.60 1.23
N ASN A 152 2.93 8.12 1.70
CA ASN A 152 3.49 8.32 3.04
C ASN A 152 3.62 9.80 3.43
N HIS A 153 4.45 10.57 2.71
CA HIS A 153 4.75 11.96 3.07
C HIS A 153 3.50 12.87 3.08
N PRO A 154 2.59 12.83 2.08
CA PRO A 154 1.34 13.58 2.14
C PRO A 154 0.45 13.16 3.31
N SER A 155 0.32 11.85 3.59
CA SER A 155 -0.49 11.32 4.69
C SER A 155 0.05 11.66 6.09
N PHE A 156 1.32 12.05 6.22
CA PHE A 156 1.82 12.60 7.47
C PHE A 156 1.36 14.06 7.70
N VAL A 157 1.36 14.86 6.62
CA VAL A 157 1.08 16.31 6.64
C VAL A 157 -0.43 16.60 6.67
N GLU A 158 -1.20 15.93 5.82
CA GLU A 158 -2.67 15.95 5.79
C GLU A 158 -3.16 14.50 5.66
N PRO A 159 -3.49 13.83 6.78
CA PRO A 159 -3.77 12.40 6.78
C PRO A 159 -4.98 11.96 5.97
N TYR A 160 -6.05 12.75 5.94
CA TYR A 160 -7.27 12.39 5.20
C TYR A 160 -7.02 12.48 3.70
N GLN A 161 -6.49 13.62 3.25
CA GLN A 161 -6.28 13.86 1.83
C GLN A 161 -5.16 12.97 1.28
N GLY A 162 -4.05 12.81 2.01
CA GLY A 162 -2.97 11.91 1.60
C GLY A 162 -3.42 10.45 1.46
N ALA A 163 -4.27 9.95 2.35
CA ALA A 163 -4.79 8.59 2.21
C ALA A 163 -5.80 8.49 1.06
N ALA A 164 -6.72 9.46 0.94
CA ALA A 164 -7.75 9.50 -0.08
C ALA A 164 -7.16 9.58 -1.51
N THR A 165 -6.20 10.48 -1.76
CA THR A 165 -5.54 10.59 -3.06
C THR A 165 -4.60 9.43 -3.36
N GLY A 166 -4.07 8.76 -2.32
CA GLY A 166 -3.37 7.47 -2.47
C GLY A 166 -4.26 6.39 -3.06
N VAL A 167 -5.50 6.26 -2.58
CA VAL A 167 -6.51 5.33 -3.14
C VAL A 167 -6.91 5.73 -4.57
N GLY A 168 -7.14 7.01 -4.84
CA GLY A 168 -7.47 7.48 -6.20
C GLY A 168 -6.33 7.28 -7.21
N GLY A 169 -5.08 7.52 -6.81
CA GLY A 169 -3.90 7.27 -7.64
C GLY A 169 -3.85 5.84 -8.16
N ILE A 170 -3.87 4.87 -7.25
CA ILE A 170 -3.77 3.45 -7.58
C ILE A 170 -4.99 2.94 -8.39
N VAL A 171 -6.17 3.52 -8.20
CA VAL A 171 -7.36 3.21 -8.98
C VAL A 171 -7.21 3.66 -10.44
N ARG A 172 -6.55 4.80 -10.70
CA ARG A 172 -6.29 5.31 -12.06
C ARG A 172 -5.23 4.51 -12.81
N ASP A 173 -4.18 4.00 -12.15
CA ASP A 173 -3.23 3.05 -12.75
C ASP A 173 -3.94 1.82 -13.33
N ILE A 174 -4.81 1.22 -12.52
CA ILE A 174 -5.59 0.03 -12.87
C ILE A 174 -6.54 0.34 -14.04
N LEU A 175 -7.16 1.52 -14.03
CA LEU A 175 -8.03 2.00 -15.12
C LEU A 175 -7.25 2.22 -16.43
N ALA A 176 -6.02 2.74 -16.37
CA ALA A 176 -5.16 2.97 -17.54
C ALA A 176 -4.80 1.67 -18.29
N MET A 177 -4.67 0.54 -17.57
CA MET A 177 -4.43 -0.77 -18.19
C MET A 177 -5.65 -1.35 -18.94
N GLY A 178 -6.80 -0.67 -18.91
CA GLY A 178 -8.05 -1.15 -19.52
C GLY A 178 -8.98 -1.92 -18.58
N ALA A 179 -8.64 -1.98 -17.28
CA ALA A 179 -9.36 -2.78 -16.30
C ALA A 179 -10.42 -1.99 -15.55
N ARG A 180 -11.48 -2.70 -15.12
CA ARG A 180 -12.42 -2.18 -14.13
C ARG A 180 -11.83 -2.44 -12.74
N PRO A 181 -11.58 -1.41 -11.91
CA PRO A 181 -11.29 -1.58 -10.49
C PRO A 181 -12.44 -2.34 -9.79
N VAL A 182 -12.11 -3.33 -8.96
CA VAL A 182 -13.09 -4.21 -8.28
C VAL A 182 -12.85 -4.40 -6.79
N ALA A 183 -11.65 -4.09 -6.28
CA ALA A 183 -11.35 -4.10 -4.84
C ALA A 183 -10.11 -3.25 -4.53
N VAL A 184 -9.92 -2.92 -3.25
CA VAL A 184 -8.74 -2.25 -2.70
C VAL A 184 -8.25 -2.93 -1.43
N MET A 185 -6.99 -2.68 -1.05
CA MET A 185 -6.40 -3.08 0.24
C MET A 185 -5.46 -1.98 0.76
N ASP A 186 -5.35 -1.82 2.09
CA ASP A 186 -4.54 -0.77 2.73
C ASP A 186 -3.49 -1.33 3.71
N PRO A 187 -2.22 -1.47 3.28
CA PRO A 187 -1.10 -1.76 4.18
C PRO A 187 -0.64 -0.48 4.92
N LEU A 188 -0.99 -0.34 6.21
CA LEU A 188 -0.79 0.88 7.01
C LEU A 188 0.17 0.68 8.20
N ARG A 189 1.19 1.56 8.33
CA ARG A 189 2.16 1.56 9.46
C ARG A 189 2.15 2.91 10.17
N PHE A 190 2.10 2.89 11.49
CA PHE A 190 2.06 4.09 12.34
C PHE A 190 3.09 4.00 13.49
N GLY A 191 3.28 5.13 14.18
CA GLY A 191 4.09 5.20 15.40
C GLY A 191 3.53 4.35 16.54
N ALA A 192 4.02 4.57 17.76
CA ALA A 192 3.43 3.91 18.94
C ALA A 192 1.93 4.24 19.05
N ALA A 193 1.09 3.25 19.34
CA ALA A 193 -0.36 3.37 19.24
C ALA A 193 -0.96 4.38 20.25
N ASP A 194 -0.33 4.52 21.42
CA ASP A 194 -0.68 5.47 22.48
C ASP A 194 -0.07 6.86 22.29
N HIS A 195 0.76 7.07 21.26
CA HIS A 195 1.41 8.35 21.04
C HIS A 195 0.40 9.41 20.51
N PRO A 196 0.40 10.65 21.04
CA PRO A 196 -0.57 11.69 20.65
C PRO A 196 -0.61 12.01 19.15
N ASP A 197 0.52 11.85 18.46
CA ASP A 197 0.60 12.06 17.01
C ASP A 197 -0.02 10.89 16.21
N THR A 198 0.02 9.66 16.73
CA THR A 198 -0.68 8.51 16.14
C THR A 198 -2.19 8.72 16.23
N ALA A 199 -2.68 9.22 17.36
CA ALA A 199 -4.08 9.62 17.53
C ALA A 199 -4.53 10.79 16.62
N ARG A 200 -3.61 11.56 16.03
CA ARG A 200 -3.88 12.54 14.98
C ARG A 200 -3.89 11.90 13.59
N VAL A 201 -2.89 11.08 13.28
CA VAL A 201 -2.64 10.57 11.92
C VAL A 201 -3.60 9.43 11.59
N LEU A 202 -3.69 8.39 12.43
CA LEU A 202 -4.41 7.16 12.11
C LEU A 202 -5.90 7.38 11.82
N PRO A 203 -6.68 8.14 12.62
CA PRO A 203 -8.09 8.36 12.31
C PRO A 203 -8.31 9.12 11.00
N GLY A 204 -7.42 10.07 10.67
CA GLY A 204 -7.48 10.80 9.41
C GLY A 204 -7.17 9.92 8.21
N VAL A 205 -6.13 9.07 8.29
CA VAL A 205 -5.80 8.10 7.23
C VAL A 205 -6.98 7.15 6.97
N VAL A 206 -7.52 6.53 8.02
CA VAL A 206 -8.65 5.59 7.91
C VAL A 206 -9.89 6.27 7.33
N ALA A 207 -10.23 7.49 7.79
CA ALA A 207 -11.31 8.26 7.21
C ALA A 207 -11.07 8.63 5.73
N GLY A 208 -9.82 8.86 5.32
CA GLY A 208 -9.45 9.12 3.93
C GLY A 208 -9.58 7.89 3.02
N VAL A 209 -9.06 6.74 3.45
CA VAL A 209 -9.20 5.45 2.74
C VAL A 209 -10.68 5.11 2.53
N GLY A 210 -11.46 5.13 3.63
CA GLY A 210 -12.89 4.85 3.58
C GLY A 210 -13.66 5.88 2.77
N GLY A 211 -13.36 7.17 2.94
CA GLY A 211 -14.00 8.27 2.22
C GLY A 211 -13.89 8.15 0.70
N TYR A 212 -12.71 7.75 0.19
CA TYR A 212 -12.51 7.58 -1.25
C TYR A 212 -13.05 6.24 -1.76
N GLY A 213 -12.67 5.11 -1.13
CA GLY A 213 -13.06 3.77 -1.57
C GLY A 213 -14.58 3.53 -1.54
N ASN A 214 -15.25 3.96 -0.47
CA ASN A 214 -16.71 3.82 -0.32
C ASN A 214 -17.46 4.65 -1.37
N CYS A 215 -16.96 5.86 -1.71
CA CYS A 215 -17.59 6.74 -2.71
C CYS A 215 -17.39 6.25 -4.15
N LEU A 216 -16.26 5.60 -4.46
CA LEU A 216 -16.07 4.88 -5.73
C LEU A 216 -16.98 3.64 -5.85
N GLY A 217 -17.39 3.07 -4.72
CA GLY A 217 -18.06 1.78 -4.65
C GLY A 217 -17.09 0.62 -4.90
N LEU A 218 -15.92 0.67 -4.28
CA LEU A 218 -14.95 -0.43 -4.25
C LEU A 218 -14.90 -1.04 -2.84
N PRO A 219 -15.02 -2.37 -2.70
CA PRO A 219 -14.86 -3.02 -1.41
C PRO A 219 -13.37 -2.99 -1.01
N ASN A 220 -13.10 -2.63 0.24
CA ASN A 220 -11.83 -2.98 0.86
C ASN A 220 -11.91 -4.43 1.35
N ILE A 221 -10.97 -5.27 0.88
CA ILE A 221 -10.98 -6.73 1.10
C ILE A 221 -9.86 -7.21 2.03
N GLY A 222 -9.04 -6.31 2.58
CA GLY A 222 -7.98 -6.63 3.52
C GLY A 222 -6.87 -5.57 3.55
N GLY A 223 -5.81 -5.82 4.30
CA GLY A 223 -4.75 -4.85 4.54
C GLY A 223 -3.96 -5.23 5.79
N GLU A 224 -3.14 -4.32 6.27
CA GLU A 224 -2.35 -4.50 7.50
C GLU A 224 -2.41 -3.24 8.34
N VAL A 225 -2.36 -3.36 9.66
CA VAL A 225 -2.23 -2.21 10.56
C VAL A 225 -1.18 -2.52 11.62
N VAL A 226 -0.01 -1.91 11.50
CA VAL A 226 1.16 -2.16 12.36
C VAL A 226 1.58 -0.88 13.07
N PHE A 227 1.86 -0.98 14.36
CA PHE A 227 2.35 0.08 15.22
C PHE A 227 3.79 -0.21 15.64
N ASP A 228 4.70 0.73 15.37
CA ASP A 228 6.07 0.68 15.86
C ASP A 228 6.65 2.10 16.00
N PRO A 229 7.35 2.43 17.11
CA PRO A 229 8.00 3.73 17.29
C PRO A 229 8.90 4.17 16.13
N CYS A 230 9.47 3.26 15.32
CA CYS A 230 10.30 3.63 14.18
C CYS A 230 9.56 4.39 13.07
N TYR A 231 8.23 4.26 12.97
CA TYR A 231 7.41 5.01 12.02
C TYR A 231 6.94 6.37 12.57
N GLN A 232 7.40 6.79 13.76
CA GLN A 232 7.04 8.08 14.32
C GLN A 232 7.54 9.22 13.42
N GLY A 233 6.60 10.03 12.92
CA GLY A 233 6.89 11.09 11.95
C GLY A 233 7.04 10.62 10.49
N ASN A 234 7.01 9.31 10.22
CA ASN A 234 7.00 8.73 8.87
C ASN A 234 6.03 7.53 8.83
N PRO A 235 4.71 7.77 8.98
CA PRO A 235 3.71 6.74 8.75
C PRO A 235 3.80 6.22 7.32
N LEU A 236 3.57 4.93 7.12
CA LEU A 236 3.46 4.35 5.78
C LEU A 236 1.99 4.15 5.47
N VAL A 237 1.54 4.71 4.37
CA VAL A 237 0.16 4.64 3.89
C VAL A 237 0.24 4.11 2.48
N ASN A 238 0.22 2.79 2.37
CA ASN A 238 0.20 2.13 1.08
C ASN A 238 -1.25 1.87 0.66
N ALA A 239 -1.50 1.90 -0.63
CA ALA A 239 -2.80 1.55 -1.21
C ALA A 239 -2.57 0.57 -2.36
N LEU A 240 -3.30 -0.55 -2.32
CA LEU A 240 -3.37 -1.52 -3.40
C LEU A 240 -4.74 -1.41 -4.07
N CYS A 241 -4.78 -1.57 -5.39
CA CYS A 241 -6.01 -1.78 -6.13
C CYS A 241 -5.92 -3.03 -7.02
N LEU A 242 -7.05 -3.71 -7.15
CA LEU A 242 -7.27 -4.91 -7.95
C LEU A 242 -8.29 -4.60 -9.04
N GLY A 243 -7.97 -4.91 -10.30
CA GLY A 243 -8.84 -4.71 -11.45
C GLY A 243 -8.96 -5.94 -12.36
N VAL A 244 -10.11 -6.08 -13.00
CA VAL A 244 -10.43 -7.19 -13.92
C VAL A 244 -10.65 -6.65 -15.34
N LEU A 245 -10.13 -7.38 -16.33
CA LEU A 245 -10.34 -7.08 -17.75
C LEU A 245 -10.44 -8.34 -18.61
N PRO A 246 -11.21 -8.32 -19.71
CA PRO A 246 -11.03 -9.27 -20.81
C PRO A 246 -9.61 -9.23 -21.36
N VAL A 247 -9.06 -10.38 -21.73
CA VAL A 247 -7.67 -10.51 -22.23
C VAL A 247 -7.41 -9.67 -23.48
N ASP A 248 -8.41 -9.47 -24.33
CA ASP A 248 -8.36 -8.67 -25.56
C ASP A 248 -8.53 -7.16 -25.33
N ARG A 249 -8.92 -6.73 -24.12
CA ARG A 249 -9.12 -5.31 -23.75
C ARG A 249 -7.82 -4.60 -23.33
N LEU A 250 -6.73 -5.33 -23.11
CA LEU A 250 -5.47 -4.77 -22.59
C LEU A 250 -5.04 -3.51 -23.36
N GLN A 251 -5.06 -2.37 -22.67
CA GLN A 251 -4.68 -1.09 -23.26
C GLN A 251 -3.17 -0.88 -23.18
N LYS A 252 -2.69 0.07 -23.98
CA LYS A 252 -1.29 0.53 -24.00
C LYS A 252 -1.22 2.03 -23.81
N LYS A 253 -0.08 2.52 -23.32
CA LYS A 253 0.17 3.96 -23.20
C LYS A 253 0.79 4.64 -24.42
N ASP A 254 1.19 3.89 -25.46
CA ASP A 254 1.97 4.42 -26.58
C ASP A 254 1.24 5.51 -27.42
N ALA A 255 1.83 6.71 -27.58
CA ALA A 255 1.35 7.74 -28.50
C ALA A 255 1.72 7.44 -29.97
N THR A 256 1.15 6.36 -30.50
CA THR A 256 1.32 5.99 -31.91
C THR A 256 0.39 6.81 -32.83
N GLY A 257 0.73 6.86 -34.12
CA GLY A 257 -0.07 7.50 -35.17
C GLY A 257 0.06 9.04 -35.20
N PRO A 258 1.07 9.59 -35.89
CA PRO A 258 1.17 11.03 -36.12
C PRO A 258 -0.11 11.61 -36.73
N GLY A 259 -0.60 12.72 -36.17
CA GLY A 259 -1.90 13.31 -36.48
C GLY A 259 -3.05 12.83 -35.58
N ASN A 260 -2.85 11.84 -34.71
CA ASN A 260 -3.79 11.55 -33.63
C ASN A 260 -3.88 12.72 -32.64
N ILE A 261 -5.06 12.90 -32.06
CA ILE A 261 -5.40 14.01 -31.18
C ILE A 261 -5.10 13.63 -29.74
N VAL A 262 -4.44 14.53 -29.02
CA VAL A 262 -4.19 14.40 -27.57
C VAL A 262 -5.32 15.10 -26.83
N VAL A 263 -6.08 14.34 -26.05
CA VAL A 263 -7.26 14.79 -25.30
C VAL A 263 -6.97 14.65 -23.81
N LEU A 264 -7.16 15.74 -23.05
CA LEU A 264 -7.21 15.69 -21.59
C LEU A 264 -8.66 15.44 -21.16
N MET A 265 -8.90 14.41 -20.34
CA MET A 265 -10.20 14.04 -19.81
C MET A 265 -10.18 14.04 -18.28
N GLY A 266 -11.27 14.46 -17.63
CA GLY A 266 -11.40 14.44 -16.16
C GLY A 266 -11.61 15.82 -15.53
N ALA A 267 -11.00 16.04 -14.36
CA ALA A 267 -11.11 17.28 -13.60
C ALA A 267 -10.35 18.48 -14.24
N ARG A 268 -10.66 19.68 -13.77
CA ARG A 268 -9.97 20.92 -14.17
C ARG A 268 -8.66 21.09 -13.40
N THR A 269 -7.62 21.49 -14.10
CA THR A 269 -6.26 21.66 -13.58
C THR A 269 -6.16 22.90 -12.68
N GLY A 270 -5.66 22.73 -11.46
CA GLY A 270 -5.46 23.79 -10.44
C GLY A 270 -4.06 23.74 -9.84
N ARG A 271 -3.75 24.62 -8.87
CA ARG A 271 -2.43 24.67 -8.18
C ARG A 271 -2.22 23.56 -7.15
N ASP A 272 -2.63 22.33 -7.47
CA ASP A 272 -2.57 21.17 -6.57
C ASP A 272 -1.22 20.44 -6.72
N GLY A 273 -0.60 20.05 -5.60
CA GLY A 273 0.59 19.19 -5.57
C GLY A 273 1.85 19.72 -6.27
N ILE A 274 1.91 21.00 -6.66
CA ILE A 274 3.08 21.53 -7.39
C ILE A 274 4.34 21.41 -6.51
N GLY A 275 5.28 20.53 -6.92
CA GLY A 275 6.50 20.20 -6.18
C GLY A 275 6.36 19.04 -5.17
N GLY A 276 5.20 18.36 -5.12
CA GLY A 276 4.98 17.20 -4.25
C GLY A 276 6.01 16.10 -4.48
N VAL A 277 6.13 15.65 -5.72
CA VAL A 277 7.09 14.62 -6.14
C VAL A 277 8.57 15.01 -5.95
N SER A 278 8.97 16.23 -6.33
CA SER A 278 10.38 16.64 -6.33
C SER A 278 10.88 17.23 -5.01
N VAL A 279 10.00 17.79 -4.16
CA VAL A 279 10.38 18.52 -2.93
C VAL A 279 9.80 17.89 -1.65
N LEU A 280 8.68 17.18 -1.71
CA LEU A 280 8.10 16.49 -0.54
C LEU A 280 8.51 15.01 -0.50
N ALA A 281 8.28 14.25 -1.57
CA ALA A 281 8.53 12.81 -1.62
C ALA A 281 10.00 12.42 -1.88
N SER A 282 10.83 13.39 -2.31
CA SER A 282 12.26 13.17 -2.60
C SER A 282 13.19 13.83 -1.57
N ALA A 283 12.68 14.18 -0.38
CA ALA A 283 13.43 14.83 0.69
C ALA A 283 13.03 14.30 2.09
N THR A 284 13.91 14.48 3.07
CA THR A 284 13.68 14.05 4.47
C THR A 284 12.92 15.11 5.27
N PHE A 285 12.12 14.72 6.25
CA PHE A 285 11.38 15.66 7.10
C PHE A 285 12.27 16.39 8.13
N ASP A 286 11.90 17.64 8.40
CA ASP A 286 12.54 18.58 9.33
C ASP A 286 11.56 19.16 10.37
N GLU A 287 12.09 19.78 11.44
CA GLU A 287 11.31 20.50 12.44
C GLU A 287 10.59 21.71 11.80
N GLY A 288 9.32 21.53 11.42
CA GLY A 288 8.50 22.55 10.77
C GLY A 288 7.81 22.11 9.48
N SER A 289 8.06 20.89 8.99
CA SER A 289 7.44 20.34 7.77
C SER A 289 5.90 20.40 7.74
N GLU A 290 5.21 20.48 8.88
CA GLU A 290 3.76 20.74 8.98
C GLU A 290 3.30 22.03 8.26
N GLN A 291 4.18 23.00 8.04
CA GLN A 291 3.85 24.26 7.37
C GLN A 291 3.59 24.10 5.86
N ARG A 292 3.86 22.91 5.29
CA ARG A 292 3.70 22.61 3.85
C ARG A 292 2.27 22.21 3.46
N ARG A 293 1.29 22.21 4.38
CA ARG A 293 -0.13 21.87 4.12
C ARG A 293 -0.75 22.43 2.81
N PRO A 294 -0.49 23.68 2.35
CA PRO A 294 -1.10 24.21 1.13
C PRO A 294 -0.76 23.47 -0.17
N SER A 295 0.21 22.55 -0.16
CA SER A 295 0.57 21.74 -1.33
C SER A 295 -0.10 20.37 -1.38
N VAL A 296 -0.87 19.95 -0.36
CA VAL A 296 -1.52 18.63 -0.39
C VAL A 296 -2.71 18.65 -1.35
N GLN A 297 -2.77 17.65 -2.22
CA GLN A 297 -3.82 17.45 -3.22
C GLN A 297 -5.17 17.20 -2.53
N VAL A 298 -6.29 17.48 -3.19
CA VAL A 298 -7.64 17.12 -2.72
C VAL A 298 -8.30 16.28 -3.80
N GLY A 299 -8.80 15.11 -3.43
CA GLY A 299 -9.47 14.18 -4.35
C GLY A 299 -10.99 14.36 -4.39
N ASP A 300 -11.58 14.12 -5.56
CA ASP A 300 -13.03 14.04 -5.82
C ASP A 300 -13.41 12.63 -6.30
N PRO A 301 -13.73 11.69 -5.39
CA PRO A 301 -14.08 10.32 -5.77
C PRO A 301 -15.37 10.23 -6.59
N PHE A 302 -16.23 11.26 -6.56
CA PHE A 302 -17.43 11.29 -7.40
C PHE A 302 -17.08 11.59 -8.86
N MET A 303 -16.14 12.51 -9.11
CA MET A 303 -15.57 12.73 -10.44
C MET A 303 -14.84 11.48 -10.94
N GLU A 304 -14.04 10.83 -10.09
CA GLU A 304 -13.32 9.61 -10.48
C GLU A 304 -14.27 8.46 -10.83
N LYS A 305 -15.38 8.31 -10.10
CA LYS A 305 -16.40 7.30 -10.46
C LYS A 305 -16.99 7.54 -11.84
N LEU A 306 -17.26 8.80 -12.22
CA LEU A 306 -17.74 9.13 -13.57
C LEU A 306 -16.64 8.91 -14.63
N LEU A 307 -15.38 9.19 -14.29
CA LEU A 307 -14.21 8.97 -15.13
C LEU A 307 -13.99 7.47 -15.42
N ILE A 308 -14.15 6.59 -14.42
CA ILE A 308 -14.08 5.13 -14.57
C ILE A 308 -15.10 4.64 -15.58
N GLU A 309 -16.39 4.99 -15.41
CA GLU A 309 -17.44 4.50 -16.32
C GLU A 309 -17.29 5.08 -17.74
N ALA A 310 -16.83 6.34 -17.87
CA ALA A 310 -16.49 6.92 -19.16
C ALA A 310 -15.35 6.17 -19.85
N CYS A 311 -14.22 5.94 -19.18
CA CYS A 311 -13.08 5.19 -19.73
C CYS A 311 -13.48 3.77 -20.17
N LEU A 312 -14.26 3.05 -19.36
CA LEU A 312 -14.68 1.69 -19.68
C LEU A 312 -15.60 1.63 -20.92
N GLU A 313 -16.51 2.61 -21.10
CA GLU A 313 -17.31 2.74 -22.32
C GLU A 313 -16.47 3.13 -23.54
N LEU A 314 -15.43 3.94 -23.37
CA LEU A 314 -14.47 4.24 -24.44
C LEU A 314 -13.69 3.00 -24.89
N TYR A 315 -13.34 2.10 -23.97
CA TYR A 315 -12.69 0.82 -24.30
C TYR A 315 -13.66 -0.16 -24.97
N ASP A 316 -14.88 -0.31 -24.44
CA ASP A 316 -15.94 -1.17 -25.03
C ASP A 316 -16.27 -0.77 -26.48
N ALA A 317 -16.16 0.52 -26.81
CA ALA A 317 -16.39 1.07 -28.15
C ALA A 317 -15.09 1.21 -29.00
N GLU A 318 -13.96 0.69 -28.52
CA GLU A 318 -12.64 0.76 -29.17
C GLU A 318 -12.23 2.18 -29.59
N LEU A 319 -12.57 3.22 -28.80
CA LEU A 319 -12.46 4.61 -29.23
C LEU A 319 -11.07 5.25 -29.04
N VAL A 320 -10.20 4.61 -28.26
CA VAL A 320 -8.90 5.14 -27.83
C VAL A 320 -7.76 4.36 -28.49
N VAL A 321 -6.65 5.03 -28.80
CA VAL A 321 -5.42 4.44 -29.38
C VAL A 321 -4.38 4.17 -28.29
N GLY A 322 -4.31 5.05 -27.29
CA GLY A 322 -3.53 4.87 -26.08
C GLY A 322 -4.04 5.77 -24.96
N ILE A 323 -3.83 5.38 -23.72
CA ILE A 323 -4.26 6.11 -22.52
C ILE A 323 -3.15 6.12 -21.48
N GLN A 324 -3.07 7.22 -20.73
CA GLN A 324 -2.20 7.38 -19.56
C GLN A 324 -2.99 8.09 -18.45
N ASP A 325 -2.77 7.72 -17.20
CA ASP A 325 -3.27 8.48 -16.05
C ASP A 325 -2.47 9.78 -15.85
N LEU A 326 -2.95 10.66 -14.96
CA LEU A 326 -2.19 11.79 -14.44
C LEU A 326 -2.04 11.65 -12.92
N GLY A 327 -1.07 10.87 -12.47
CA GLY A 327 -0.57 10.86 -11.10
C GLY A 327 0.47 11.95 -10.81
N GLY A 328 1.56 11.57 -10.15
CA GLY A 328 2.71 12.44 -9.87
C GLY A 328 3.27 13.09 -11.13
N ALA A 329 3.73 14.35 -11.03
CA ALA A 329 4.13 15.19 -12.16
C ALA A 329 3.02 15.56 -13.18
N GLY A 330 1.81 15.03 -13.05
CA GLY A 330 0.64 15.39 -13.86
C GLY A 330 0.87 15.37 -15.37
N LEU A 331 0.59 16.50 -16.04
CA LEU A 331 0.75 16.62 -17.49
C LEU A 331 2.20 16.42 -17.96
N THR A 332 3.19 16.68 -17.11
CA THR A 332 4.60 16.44 -17.46
C THR A 332 4.87 14.96 -17.70
N CYS A 333 4.53 14.10 -16.75
CA CYS A 333 4.70 12.65 -16.90
C CYS A 333 3.88 12.14 -18.09
N ALA A 334 2.57 12.40 -18.08
CA ALA A 334 1.65 11.85 -19.09
C ALA A 334 2.02 12.25 -20.53
N LEU A 335 2.47 13.48 -20.79
CA LEU A 335 2.90 13.88 -22.14
C LEU A 335 4.26 13.30 -22.54
N THR A 336 5.16 13.08 -21.58
CA THR A 336 6.55 12.68 -21.87
C THR A 336 6.69 11.17 -22.02
N GLU A 337 6.12 10.37 -21.12
CA GLU A 337 6.16 8.89 -21.21
C GLU A 337 5.44 8.37 -22.46
N THR A 338 4.22 8.85 -22.70
CA THR A 338 3.37 8.45 -23.82
C THR A 338 4.02 8.80 -25.17
N ALA A 339 4.78 9.89 -25.26
CA ALA A 339 5.56 10.24 -26.46
C ALA A 339 6.89 9.46 -26.56
N ALA A 340 7.62 9.28 -25.45
CA ALA A 340 8.92 8.60 -25.42
C ALA A 340 8.80 7.11 -25.79
N SER A 341 7.83 6.40 -25.19
CA SER A 341 7.55 4.98 -25.47
C SER A 341 7.30 4.68 -26.96
N ALA A 342 6.58 5.56 -27.65
CA ALA A 342 6.30 5.46 -29.07
C ALA A 342 7.41 6.02 -29.98
N GLY A 343 8.44 6.68 -29.42
CA GLY A 343 9.46 7.43 -30.17
C GLY A 343 8.92 8.64 -30.95
N THR A 344 7.66 9.03 -30.70
CA THR A 344 6.96 10.12 -31.39
C THR A 344 7.21 11.46 -30.68
N GLY A 345 6.57 12.52 -31.16
CA GLY A 345 6.52 13.80 -30.48
C GLY A 345 5.08 14.20 -30.19
N MET A 346 4.90 15.36 -29.57
CA MET A 346 3.59 15.98 -29.40
C MET A 346 3.69 17.49 -29.57
N ARG A 347 2.63 18.11 -30.09
CA ARG A 347 2.42 19.56 -29.99
C ARG A 347 1.23 19.82 -29.07
N VAL A 348 1.43 20.64 -28.04
CA VAL A 348 0.42 20.87 -26.99
C VAL A 348 0.18 22.38 -26.80
N TRP A 349 -1.07 22.75 -26.61
CA TRP A 349 -1.57 24.12 -26.48
C TRP A 349 -2.09 24.36 -25.05
N LEU A 350 -1.30 24.99 -24.19
CA LEU A 350 -1.67 25.17 -22.76
C LEU A 350 -2.89 26.07 -22.58
N GLU A 351 -3.15 27.02 -23.50
CA GLU A 351 -4.40 27.81 -23.48
C GLU A 351 -5.69 26.99 -23.69
N ARG A 352 -5.58 25.69 -24.05
CA ARG A 352 -6.71 24.77 -24.16
C ARG A 352 -6.89 23.87 -22.94
N VAL A 353 -5.94 23.85 -22.00
CA VAL A 353 -6.07 23.03 -20.78
C VAL A 353 -7.19 23.64 -19.91
N PRO A 354 -8.22 22.87 -19.49
CA PRO A 354 -9.26 23.39 -18.62
C PRO A 354 -8.70 23.74 -17.24
N LEU A 355 -8.65 25.03 -16.90
CA LEU A 355 -8.11 25.52 -15.62
C LEU A 355 -9.21 25.76 -14.58
N ARG A 356 -8.89 25.50 -13.32
CA ARG A 356 -9.63 25.98 -12.14
C ARG A 356 -9.28 27.43 -11.83
N GLU A 357 -8.03 27.82 -12.09
CA GLU A 357 -7.48 29.15 -11.86
C GLU A 357 -6.93 29.74 -13.18
N PRO A 358 -7.55 30.80 -13.75
CA PRO A 358 -7.11 31.39 -15.02
C PRO A 358 -5.73 32.07 -15.00
N SER A 359 -5.15 32.23 -13.82
CA SER A 359 -3.84 32.86 -13.56
C SER A 359 -2.73 31.84 -13.30
N MET A 360 -2.87 30.59 -13.76
CA MET A 360 -1.77 29.63 -13.75
C MET A 360 -0.79 29.91 -14.90
N GLU A 361 0.50 29.87 -14.58
CA GLU A 361 1.62 30.01 -15.51
C GLU A 361 2.00 28.65 -16.13
N PRO A 362 2.74 28.60 -17.26
CA PRO A 362 3.00 27.36 -17.99
C PRO A 362 3.61 26.22 -17.17
N HIS A 363 4.56 26.55 -16.29
CA HIS A 363 5.22 25.57 -15.43
C HIS A 363 4.26 24.98 -14.39
N GLU A 364 3.30 25.76 -13.90
CA GLU A 364 2.29 25.36 -12.92
C GLU A 364 1.22 24.46 -13.55
N ILE A 365 0.83 24.73 -14.80
CA ILE A 365 -0.10 23.89 -15.57
C ILE A 365 0.53 22.51 -15.85
N LEU A 366 1.82 22.49 -16.20
CA LEU A 366 2.56 21.26 -16.52
C LEU A 366 2.91 20.43 -15.27
N ALA A 367 3.21 21.08 -14.14
CA ALA A 367 3.57 20.43 -12.88
C ALA A 367 2.38 20.14 -11.94
N SER A 368 1.18 20.57 -12.29
CA SER A 368 -0.03 20.38 -11.47
C SER A 368 -0.40 18.90 -11.33
N GLU A 369 -0.52 18.44 -10.09
CA GLU A 369 -0.91 17.08 -9.69
C GLU A 369 -2.40 17.04 -9.29
N SER A 370 -3.24 17.91 -9.87
CA SER A 370 -4.70 17.83 -9.72
C SER A 370 -5.20 16.41 -10.06
N GLN A 371 -6.07 15.88 -9.21
CA GLN A 371 -6.53 14.50 -9.28
C GLN A 371 -7.56 14.27 -10.40
N GLU A 372 -8.01 13.02 -10.54
CA GLU A 372 -9.09 12.61 -11.45
C GLU A 372 -8.91 13.06 -12.92
N ARG A 373 -7.72 12.85 -13.51
CA ARG A 373 -7.42 13.18 -14.91
C ARG A 373 -6.79 12.00 -15.65
N MET A 374 -7.13 11.85 -16.94
CA MET A 374 -6.53 10.92 -17.90
C MET A 374 -6.10 11.67 -19.18
N LEU A 375 -5.02 11.22 -19.80
CA LEU A 375 -4.58 11.62 -21.14
C LEU A 375 -5.01 10.54 -22.14
N LEU A 376 -5.73 10.91 -23.19
CA LEU A 376 -6.13 10.01 -24.27
C LEU A 376 -5.44 10.39 -25.59
N VAL A 377 -5.02 9.38 -26.35
CA VAL A 377 -4.62 9.51 -27.75
C VAL A 377 -5.75 8.95 -28.61
N VAL A 378 -6.33 9.77 -29.48
CA VAL A 378 -7.59 9.48 -30.19
C VAL A 378 -7.42 9.77 -31.68
N SER A 379 -7.92 8.90 -32.56
CA SER A 379 -7.88 9.18 -34.01
C SER A 379 -8.87 10.29 -34.39
N PRO A 380 -8.56 11.17 -35.37
CA PRO A 380 -9.39 12.34 -35.67
C PRO A 380 -10.85 12.03 -36.05
N ASP A 381 -11.11 10.85 -36.62
CA ASP A 381 -12.45 10.35 -36.97
C ASP A 381 -13.25 9.88 -35.75
N LYS A 382 -12.59 9.50 -34.65
CA LYS A 382 -13.21 9.02 -33.40
C LYS A 382 -13.41 10.13 -32.36
N LEU A 383 -12.74 11.28 -32.50
CA LEU A 383 -12.78 12.39 -31.53
C LEU A 383 -14.22 12.81 -31.13
N GLU A 384 -15.12 12.96 -32.10
CA GLU A 384 -16.51 13.36 -31.86
C GLU A 384 -17.30 12.32 -31.05
N ALA A 385 -16.94 11.03 -31.13
CA ALA A 385 -17.53 9.98 -30.31
C ALA A 385 -16.98 10.04 -28.88
N VAL A 386 -15.66 10.21 -28.72
CA VAL A 386 -15.02 10.36 -27.39
C VAL A 386 -15.61 11.54 -26.61
N LEU A 387 -15.75 12.71 -27.26
CA LEU A 387 -16.33 13.90 -26.62
C LEU A 387 -17.78 13.69 -26.19
N LYS A 388 -18.59 12.95 -26.97
CA LYS A 388 -19.97 12.60 -26.61
C LYS A 388 -20.07 11.60 -25.47
N THR A 389 -19.15 10.63 -25.39
CA THR A 389 -19.09 9.72 -24.24
C THR A 389 -18.71 10.49 -22.97
N ALA A 390 -17.76 11.42 -23.04
CA ALA A 390 -17.42 12.27 -21.90
C ALA A 390 -18.62 13.16 -21.47
N GLU A 391 -19.30 13.82 -22.43
CA GLU A 391 -20.51 14.61 -22.18
C GLU A 391 -21.64 13.78 -21.53
N LYS A 392 -21.88 12.55 -22.01
CA LYS A 392 -22.87 11.61 -21.45
C LYS A 392 -22.64 11.32 -19.96
N TRP A 393 -21.37 11.16 -19.56
CA TRP A 393 -20.98 10.90 -18.17
C TRP A 393 -20.75 12.17 -17.35
N GLY A 394 -20.86 13.37 -17.94
CA GLY A 394 -20.62 14.65 -17.25
C GLY A 394 -19.14 14.95 -16.99
N VAL A 395 -18.23 14.25 -17.66
CA VAL A 395 -16.77 14.40 -17.53
C VAL A 395 -16.26 15.42 -18.55
N TRP A 396 -15.33 16.30 -18.18
CA TRP A 396 -14.72 17.20 -19.15
C TRP A 396 -13.78 16.43 -20.06
N ALA A 397 -13.83 16.70 -21.37
CA ALA A 397 -12.83 16.25 -22.32
C ALA A 397 -12.45 17.40 -23.25
N THR A 398 -11.16 17.60 -23.53
CA THR A 398 -10.68 18.72 -24.36
C THR A 398 -9.45 18.33 -25.18
N ALA A 399 -9.49 18.61 -26.49
CA ALA A 399 -8.37 18.39 -27.39
C ALA A 399 -7.25 19.43 -27.19
N ILE A 400 -6.26 19.06 -26.36
CA ILE A 400 -5.14 19.92 -25.95
C ILE A 400 -3.92 19.82 -26.87
N GLY A 401 -3.83 18.82 -27.74
CA GLY A 401 -2.64 18.59 -28.57
C GLY A 401 -2.83 17.67 -29.76
N GLU A 402 -1.74 17.42 -30.48
CA GLU A 402 -1.62 16.42 -31.56
C GLU A 402 -0.30 15.65 -31.45
N VAL A 403 -0.31 14.36 -31.77
CA VAL A 403 0.89 13.52 -31.91
C VAL A 403 1.64 13.93 -33.17
N THR A 404 2.93 14.20 -33.05
CA THR A 404 3.81 14.59 -34.16
C THR A 404 4.74 13.46 -34.57
N ALA A 405 5.14 13.45 -35.84
CA ALA A 405 6.04 12.44 -36.36
C ALA A 405 7.47 12.60 -35.80
N PRO A 406 8.26 11.51 -35.74
CA PRO A 406 9.71 11.59 -35.61
C PRO A 406 10.32 12.49 -36.69
N SER A 407 11.51 13.02 -36.43
CA SER A 407 12.20 13.90 -37.36
C SER A 407 12.60 13.15 -38.66
N PRO A 408 12.57 13.79 -39.85
CA PRO A 408 12.92 13.14 -41.12
C PRO A 408 14.34 12.58 -41.22
N ASP A 409 15.24 12.98 -40.32
CA ASP A 409 16.61 12.48 -40.18
C ASP A 409 16.73 11.25 -39.24
N GLY A 410 15.60 10.72 -38.76
CA GLY A 410 15.53 9.53 -37.92
C GLY A 410 15.69 9.80 -36.42
N GLN A 411 15.76 11.05 -35.98
CA GLN A 411 15.68 11.38 -34.55
C GLN A 411 14.26 11.19 -34.01
N PRO A 412 14.10 10.87 -32.71
CA PRO A 412 12.79 10.86 -32.05
C PRO A 412 12.02 12.16 -32.25
N GLY A 413 10.69 12.09 -32.11
CA GLY A 413 9.87 13.30 -32.14
C GLY A 413 10.19 14.24 -30.97
N ARG A 414 9.64 15.46 -31.02
CA ARG A 414 9.84 16.48 -29.98
C ARG A 414 8.54 16.82 -29.28
N LEU A 415 8.62 17.05 -27.96
CA LEU A 415 7.55 17.62 -27.18
C LEU A 415 7.64 19.15 -27.26
N VAL A 416 6.69 19.74 -27.97
CA VAL A 416 6.61 21.16 -28.31
C VAL A 416 5.37 21.73 -27.63
N VAL A 417 5.55 22.49 -26.55
CA VAL A 417 4.43 23.09 -25.80
C VAL A 417 4.41 24.59 -26.02
N THR A 418 3.23 25.10 -26.41
CA THR A 418 2.98 26.53 -26.60
C THR A 418 1.97 27.05 -25.60
N TRP A 419 2.12 28.32 -25.21
CA TRP A 419 1.14 29.08 -24.45
C TRP A 419 0.97 30.46 -25.06
N ARG A 420 -0.25 30.83 -25.47
CA ARG A 420 -0.56 32.15 -26.05
C ARG A 420 0.38 32.51 -27.22
N ASP A 421 0.51 31.58 -28.17
CA ASP A 421 1.42 31.62 -29.32
C ASP A 421 2.93 31.71 -29.00
N GLN A 422 3.34 31.60 -27.73
CA GLN A 422 4.75 31.53 -27.32
C GLN A 422 5.21 30.08 -27.12
N LEU A 423 6.41 29.76 -27.61
CA LEU A 423 7.05 28.46 -27.38
C LEU A 423 7.71 28.42 -26.00
N VAL A 424 7.18 27.58 -25.10
CA VAL A 424 7.60 27.51 -23.68
C VAL A 424 8.33 26.21 -23.33
N VAL A 425 8.12 25.14 -24.10
CA VAL A 425 8.86 23.86 -24.00
C VAL A 425 9.21 23.38 -25.40
N ASP A 426 10.48 23.03 -25.61
CA ASP A 426 10.97 22.33 -26.79
C ASP A 426 12.03 21.30 -26.36
N VAL A 427 11.60 20.07 -26.07
CA VAL A 427 12.43 19.00 -25.49
C VAL A 427 12.30 17.68 -26.26
N PRO A 428 13.34 16.82 -26.28
CA PRO A 428 13.17 15.41 -26.61
C PRO A 428 12.37 14.73 -25.46
N PRO A 429 11.29 13.96 -25.73
CA PRO A 429 10.55 13.27 -24.67
C PRO A 429 11.45 12.28 -23.89
N GLY A 430 12.25 11.48 -24.61
CA GLY A 430 13.15 10.50 -24.01
C GLY A 430 14.23 11.10 -23.12
N SER A 431 14.58 12.39 -23.24
CA SER A 431 15.58 12.96 -22.33
C SER A 431 15.03 13.29 -20.93
N LEU A 432 13.71 13.34 -20.79
CA LEU A 432 13.04 13.45 -19.49
C LEU A 432 12.86 12.09 -18.82
N VAL A 433 12.65 11.02 -19.60
CA VAL A 433 12.31 9.66 -19.10
C VAL A 433 13.52 8.72 -19.09
N ASP A 434 14.22 8.58 -20.22
CA ASP A 434 15.28 7.59 -20.43
C ASP A 434 16.66 8.13 -20.03
N ASP A 435 16.96 9.40 -20.35
CA ASP A 435 18.23 10.04 -20.01
C ASP A 435 18.30 10.51 -18.54
N GLY A 436 17.39 10.07 -17.67
CA GLY A 436 17.49 10.36 -16.23
C GLY A 436 18.85 9.96 -15.63
N PRO A 437 19.28 10.59 -14.52
CA PRO A 437 20.42 10.11 -13.75
C PRO A 437 20.17 8.68 -13.25
N VAL A 438 21.23 7.87 -13.20
CA VAL A 438 21.20 6.52 -12.60
C VAL A 438 22.42 6.37 -11.71
N TYR A 439 22.19 6.20 -10.42
CA TYR A 439 23.24 6.18 -9.40
C TYR A 439 23.55 4.77 -8.92
N ALA A 440 24.82 4.38 -9.01
CA ALA A 440 25.38 3.34 -8.17
C ALA A 440 25.75 3.96 -6.82
N ARG A 441 24.76 4.11 -5.93
CA ARG A 441 24.95 4.66 -4.58
C ARG A 441 25.94 3.79 -3.79
N PRO A 442 26.77 4.38 -2.90
CA PRO A 442 27.62 3.58 -2.00
C PRO A 442 26.75 2.70 -1.10
N MET A 443 27.20 1.47 -0.86
CA MET A 443 26.55 0.53 0.06
C MET A 443 27.55 0.06 1.11
N ARG A 444 27.11 -0.06 2.36
CA ARG A 444 27.88 -0.61 3.47
C ARG A 444 26.91 -1.18 4.50
N GLU A 445 27.11 -2.42 4.89
CA GLU A 445 26.40 -3.08 6.01
C GLU A 445 26.33 -2.16 7.26
N PRO A 446 25.17 -2.03 7.93
CA PRO A 446 25.03 -1.24 9.15
C PRO A 446 25.98 -1.71 10.25
N ALA A 447 26.73 -0.77 10.86
CA ALA A 447 27.82 -1.09 11.77
C ALA A 447 27.37 -1.73 13.10
N ASP A 448 26.09 -1.60 13.43
CA ASP A 448 25.42 -2.14 14.61
C ASP A 448 24.78 -3.52 14.37
N LEU A 449 24.61 -3.94 13.11
CA LEU A 449 23.87 -5.16 12.74
C LEU A 449 24.39 -6.41 13.47
N ILE A 450 25.71 -6.56 13.57
CA ILE A 450 26.36 -7.68 14.26
C ILE A 450 26.07 -7.73 15.77
N LEU A 451 25.84 -6.57 16.40
CA LEU A 451 25.47 -6.50 17.83
C LEU A 451 23.98 -6.75 17.99
N LEU A 452 23.15 -6.20 17.11
CA LEU A 452 21.72 -6.43 17.07
C LEU A 452 21.40 -7.93 16.91
N GLN A 453 22.06 -8.60 15.95
CA GLN A 453 21.89 -10.04 15.70
C GLN A 453 22.46 -10.94 16.82
N ALA A 454 23.33 -10.42 17.68
CA ALA A 454 23.85 -11.15 18.83
C ALA A 454 22.94 -11.07 20.07
N ASP A 455 22.08 -10.04 20.16
CA ASP A 455 21.15 -9.82 21.27
C ASP A 455 19.87 -10.65 21.10
N ARG A 456 19.94 -11.94 21.46
CA ARG A 456 18.92 -12.93 21.10
C ARG A 456 17.74 -13.00 22.08
N ALA A 457 16.52 -12.85 21.56
CA ALA A 457 15.29 -12.97 22.34
C ALA A 457 15.08 -14.38 22.96
N GLU A 458 15.67 -15.43 22.38
CA GLU A 458 15.61 -16.78 22.97
C GLU A 458 16.25 -16.88 24.37
N THR A 459 17.06 -15.89 24.76
CA THR A 459 17.68 -15.78 26.09
C THR A 459 16.81 -15.04 27.11
N LEU A 460 15.72 -14.39 26.69
CA LEU A 460 14.82 -13.64 27.56
C LEU A 460 14.04 -14.56 28.52
N PRO A 461 13.65 -14.07 29.72
CA PRO A 461 12.85 -14.84 30.67
C PRO A 461 11.48 -15.25 30.11
N ARG A 462 11.25 -16.56 29.98
CA ARG A 462 10.00 -17.12 29.46
C ARG A 462 9.05 -17.56 30.57
N PRO A 463 7.71 -17.47 30.36
CA PRO A 463 6.72 -18.17 31.17
C PRO A 463 7.04 -19.67 31.28
N THR A 464 6.87 -20.22 32.49
CA THR A 464 7.19 -21.62 32.86
C THR A 464 6.07 -22.32 33.62
N ASN A 465 4.93 -21.66 33.82
CA ASN A 465 3.79 -22.19 34.57
C ASN A 465 2.45 -21.80 33.91
N PRO A 466 1.38 -22.58 34.16
CA PRO A 466 -0.02 -22.30 33.82
C PRO A 466 -0.45 -20.84 33.79
N ASP A 467 -0.38 -20.15 34.93
CA ASP A 467 -0.93 -18.80 35.10
C ASP A 467 -0.13 -17.77 34.29
N ALA A 468 1.21 -17.89 34.28
CA ALA A 468 2.07 -17.02 33.49
C ALA A 468 1.87 -17.20 31.96
N LEU A 469 1.55 -18.42 31.49
CA LEU A 469 1.19 -18.66 30.09
C LEU A 469 -0.15 -18.01 29.75
N ARG A 470 -1.16 -18.21 30.61
CA ARG A 470 -2.50 -17.60 30.50
C ARG A 470 -2.43 -16.08 30.39
N ASP A 471 -1.69 -15.44 31.30
CA ASP A 471 -1.53 -13.98 31.33
C ASP A 471 -0.72 -13.46 30.13
N THR A 472 0.17 -14.29 29.56
CA THR A 472 0.89 -13.95 28.33
C THR A 472 -0.03 -13.96 27.12
N VAL A 473 -0.96 -14.92 27.00
CA VAL A 473 -2.01 -14.88 25.95
C VAL A 473 -2.81 -13.60 26.07
N LEU A 474 -3.36 -13.30 27.24
CA LEU A 474 -4.21 -12.11 27.43
C LEU A 474 -3.47 -10.80 27.16
N ARG A 475 -2.18 -10.70 27.53
CA ARG A 475 -1.36 -9.52 27.19
C ARG A 475 -1.12 -9.39 25.69
N MET A 476 -0.81 -10.50 25.02
CA MET A 476 -0.48 -10.48 23.59
C MET A 476 -1.70 -10.16 22.74
N ILE A 477 -2.84 -10.82 22.94
CA ILE A 477 -4.06 -10.53 22.15
C ILE A 477 -4.62 -9.12 22.37
N ALA A 478 -4.22 -8.45 23.47
CA ALA A 478 -4.56 -7.06 23.77
C ALA A 478 -3.50 -6.05 23.28
N SER A 479 -2.40 -6.49 22.65
CA SER A 479 -1.38 -5.59 22.10
C SER A 479 -1.88 -4.89 20.83
N PRO A 480 -1.47 -3.65 20.50
CA PRO A 480 -1.99 -2.95 19.32
C PRO A 480 -1.80 -3.71 17.98
N ASN A 481 -0.74 -4.49 17.84
CA ASN A 481 -0.44 -5.26 16.63
C ASN A 481 -1.25 -6.56 16.53
N LEU A 482 -1.57 -7.21 17.65
CA LEU A 482 -2.33 -8.46 17.69
C LEU A 482 -3.83 -8.30 18.06
N ALA A 483 -4.25 -7.11 18.49
CA ALA A 483 -5.64 -6.81 18.82
C ALA A 483 -6.51 -6.66 17.57
N ASP A 484 -7.82 -6.80 17.77
CA ASP A 484 -8.85 -6.73 16.76
C ASP A 484 -8.79 -5.43 15.91
N LYS A 485 -8.81 -5.60 14.59
CA LYS A 485 -8.76 -4.49 13.62
C LYS A 485 -10.14 -4.01 13.14
N THR A 486 -11.23 -4.40 13.81
CA THR A 486 -12.60 -4.00 13.44
C THR A 486 -12.79 -2.49 13.54
N TRP A 487 -12.12 -1.81 14.49
CA TRP A 487 -12.14 -0.34 14.60
C TRP A 487 -11.76 0.37 13.30
N VAL A 488 -10.74 -0.14 12.59
CA VAL A 488 -10.34 0.38 11.28
C VAL A 488 -11.34 -0.08 10.21
N THR A 489 -11.58 -1.39 10.17
CA THR A 489 -12.17 -2.05 9.00
C THR A 489 -13.70 -1.99 8.90
N GLU A 490 -14.42 -1.61 9.97
CA GLU A 490 -15.85 -1.27 9.89
C GLU A 490 -16.13 0.09 9.24
N GLN A 491 -15.11 0.93 9.04
CA GLN A 491 -15.24 2.20 8.34
C GLN A 491 -15.20 2.03 6.81
N TYR A 492 -14.92 0.82 6.33
CA TYR A 492 -14.81 0.47 4.91
C TYR A 492 -15.98 -0.42 4.45
N ASP A 493 -16.51 -0.16 3.25
CA ASP A 493 -17.39 -1.11 2.58
C ASP A 493 -16.58 -2.35 2.17
N ARG A 494 -17.21 -3.53 2.25
CA ARG A 494 -16.64 -4.83 1.88
C ARG A 494 -17.60 -5.71 1.07
N TYR A 495 -18.75 -5.19 0.64
CA TYR A 495 -19.83 -5.94 -0.02
C TYR A 495 -20.32 -5.32 -1.33
N VAL A 496 -19.99 -4.06 -1.63
CA VAL A 496 -20.32 -3.40 -2.89
C VAL A 496 -19.79 -4.22 -4.09
N LEU A 497 -20.51 -4.15 -5.21
CA LEU A 497 -20.41 -5.08 -6.35
C LEU A 497 -20.85 -6.54 -6.09
N GLY A 498 -21.11 -6.95 -4.84
CA GLY A 498 -21.73 -8.24 -4.49
C GLY A 498 -20.88 -9.49 -4.75
N ASN A 499 -19.57 -9.32 -4.94
CA ASN A 499 -18.65 -10.38 -5.35
C ASN A 499 -17.58 -10.75 -4.30
N THR A 500 -17.51 -10.05 -3.17
CA THR A 500 -16.65 -10.42 -2.04
C THR A 500 -17.10 -11.74 -1.42
N VAL A 501 -16.16 -12.65 -1.21
CA VAL A 501 -16.38 -14.02 -0.69
C VAL A 501 -15.72 -14.19 0.67
N LEU A 502 -14.47 -13.73 0.79
CA LEU A 502 -13.74 -13.55 2.04
C LEU A 502 -13.17 -12.12 2.04
N ALA A 503 -13.05 -11.57 3.24
CA ALA A 503 -12.53 -10.23 3.51
C ALA A 503 -12.14 -10.19 5.00
N GLN A 504 -11.45 -9.14 5.41
CA GLN A 504 -10.98 -8.90 6.78
C GLN A 504 -12.01 -9.29 7.86
N PRO A 505 -11.58 -10.05 8.90
CA PRO A 505 -10.22 -10.44 9.26
C PRO A 505 -9.72 -11.78 8.70
N GLU A 506 -10.31 -12.36 7.64
CA GLU A 506 -9.79 -13.62 7.06
C GLU A 506 -8.37 -13.42 6.47
N ASP A 507 -7.53 -14.47 6.42
CA ASP A 507 -6.11 -14.43 6.00
C ASP A 507 -5.87 -13.78 4.63
N SER A 508 -6.88 -13.77 3.75
CA SER A 508 -6.81 -13.07 2.47
C SER A 508 -8.17 -12.62 1.99
N GLY A 509 -8.19 -11.49 1.28
CA GLY A 509 -9.36 -11.03 0.54
C GLY A 509 -9.62 -11.94 -0.66
N VAL A 510 -10.83 -12.47 -0.79
CA VAL A 510 -11.23 -13.32 -1.92
C VAL A 510 -12.44 -12.72 -2.62
N ILE A 511 -12.32 -12.46 -3.92
CA ILE A 511 -13.41 -11.98 -4.77
C ILE A 511 -13.70 -12.94 -5.91
N ARG A 512 -14.99 -13.08 -6.27
CA ARG A 512 -15.43 -13.74 -7.49
C ARG A 512 -15.32 -12.78 -8.67
N ILE A 513 -14.75 -13.24 -9.78
CA ILE A 513 -14.55 -12.43 -11.00
C ILE A 513 -15.35 -12.94 -12.21
N ASP A 514 -15.88 -14.16 -12.15
CA ASP A 514 -16.89 -14.65 -13.10
C ASP A 514 -17.99 -15.45 -12.39
N GLU A 515 -19.24 -15.02 -12.54
CA GLU A 515 -20.42 -15.68 -11.99
C GLU A 515 -20.77 -17.01 -12.69
N ARG A 516 -20.36 -17.19 -13.95
CA ARG A 516 -20.71 -18.39 -14.74
C ARG A 516 -19.86 -19.60 -14.37
N THR A 517 -18.55 -19.40 -14.19
CA THR A 517 -17.61 -20.46 -13.79
C THR A 517 -17.44 -20.55 -12.28
N GLY A 518 -17.67 -19.45 -11.56
CA GLY A 518 -17.30 -19.32 -10.16
C GLY A 518 -15.84 -18.87 -9.96
N LEU A 519 -15.08 -18.62 -11.03
CA LEU A 519 -13.68 -18.19 -10.96
C LEU A 519 -13.51 -16.97 -10.04
N GLY A 520 -12.48 -17.02 -9.20
CA GLY A 520 -12.12 -15.92 -8.31
C GLY A 520 -10.62 -15.76 -8.13
N VAL A 521 -10.27 -14.69 -7.43
CA VAL A 521 -8.90 -14.40 -7.01
C VAL A 521 -8.84 -14.16 -5.51
N ALA A 522 -7.70 -14.53 -4.93
CA ALA A 522 -7.33 -14.28 -3.55
C ALA A 522 -6.13 -13.32 -3.52
N LEU A 523 -6.03 -12.47 -2.51
CA LEU A 523 -5.00 -11.45 -2.41
C LEU A 523 -4.62 -11.21 -0.94
N SER A 524 -3.32 -11.26 -0.66
CA SER A 524 -2.70 -10.87 0.62
C SER A 524 -1.68 -9.75 0.40
N VAL A 525 -1.37 -9.02 1.46
CA VAL A 525 -0.35 -7.98 1.54
C VAL A 525 0.32 -8.05 2.91
N ASP A 526 1.64 -8.24 2.94
CA ASP A 526 2.36 -8.56 4.17
C ASP A 526 3.74 -7.88 4.20
N GLY A 527 4.19 -7.39 5.35
CA GLY A 527 5.47 -6.68 5.45
C GLY A 527 5.93 -6.35 6.87
N ASN A 528 6.51 -7.35 7.56
CA ASN A 528 7.10 -7.19 8.90
C ASN A 528 8.47 -6.47 8.83
N GLY A 529 8.47 -5.17 9.20
CA GLY A 529 9.67 -4.33 9.21
C GLY A 529 10.72 -4.72 10.28
N ARG A 530 10.33 -5.40 11.38
CA ARG A 530 11.29 -5.86 12.41
C ARG A 530 12.15 -7.00 11.89
N TYR A 531 11.55 -7.96 11.19
CA TYR A 531 12.32 -9.04 10.55
C TYR A 531 13.31 -8.49 9.51
N ALA A 532 12.86 -7.58 8.64
CA ALA A 532 13.73 -6.93 7.67
C ALA A 532 14.80 -6.01 8.31
N ARG A 533 14.56 -5.49 9.53
CA ARG A 533 15.55 -4.75 10.31
C ARG A 533 16.66 -5.63 10.89
N LEU A 534 16.33 -6.88 11.27
CA LEU A 534 17.27 -7.89 11.76
C LEU A 534 18.05 -8.56 10.63
N ASP A 535 17.40 -8.85 9.51
CA ASP A 535 18.01 -9.37 8.28
C ASP A 535 17.16 -8.93 7.08
N PRO A 536 17.60 -7.95 6.26
CA PRO A 536 16.79 -7.46 5.15
C PRO A 536 16.58 -8.50 4.04
N TYR A 537 17.49 -9.45 3.86
CA TYR A 537 17.36 -10.50 2.84
C TYR A 537 16.31 -11.53 3.27
N ASN A 538 16.47 -12.11 4.46
CA ASN A 538 15.57 -13.14 4.97
C ASN A 538 14.24 -12.56 5.45
N GLY A 539 14.22 -11.36 6.03
CA GLY A 539 12.99 -10.64 6.39
C GLY A 539 12.09 -10.34 5.18
N THR A 540 12.68 -10.02 4.02
CA THR A 540 11.90 -9.86 2.78
C THR A 540 11.38 -11.20 2.24
N LYS A 541 12.14 -12.29 2.40
CA LYS A 541 11.64 -13.64 2.07
C LYS A 541 10.53 -14.09 3.02
N LEU A 542 10.55 -13.69 4.29
CA LEU A 542 9.46 -13.94 5.24
C LEU A 542 8.17 -13.22 4.81
N ALA A 543 8.24 -11.91 4.50
CA ALA A 543 7.07 -11.18 3.99
C ALA A 543 6.50 -11.79 2.69
N LEU A 544 7.35 -12.29 1.79
CA LEU A 544 6.90 -13.04 0.61
C LEU A 544 6.24 -14.38 0.98
N ALA A 545 6.81 -15.12 1.93
CA ALA A 545 6.29 -16.41 2.37
C ALA A 545 4.95 -16.29 3.09
N GLU A 546 4.81 -15.28 3.94
CA GLU A 546 3.59 -14.93 4.66
C GLU A 546 2.46 -14.60 3.68
N ALA A 547 2.66 -13.65 2.77
CA ALA A 547 1.69 -13.34 1.72
C ALA A 547 1.34 -14.53 0.81
N TYR A 548 2.33 -15.36 0.49
CA TYR A 548 2.12 -16.59 -0.28
C TYR A 548 1.27 -17.61 0.48
N ARG A 549 1.52 -17.77 1.77
CA ARG A 549 0.83 -18.70 2.67
C ARG A 549 -0.59 -18.23 2.98
N ASN A 550 -0.79 -16.95 3.26
CA ASN A 550 -2.08 -16.30 3.47
C ASN A 550 -3.03 -16.50 2.28
N VAL A 551 -2.52 -16.30 1.05
CA VAL A 551 -3.26 -16.66 -0.17
C VAL A 551 -3.55 -18.16 -0.22
N ALA A 552 -2.55 -19.00 0.07
CA ALA A 552 -2.66 -20.45 -0.07
C ALA A 552 -3.61 -21.12 0.94
N VAL A 553 -3.71 -20.63 2.18
CA VAL A 553 -4.61 -21.23 3.19
C VAL A 553 -6.08 -21.09 2.82
N THR A 554 -6.45 -20.08 2.00
CA THR A 554 -7.80 -19.98 1.42
C THR A 554 -8.13 -21.09 0.41
N GLY A 555 -7.14 -21.89 0.01
CA GLY A 555 -7.23 -22.88 -1.07
C GLY A 555 -6.88 -22.32 -2.46
N ALA A 556 -6.57 -21.02 -2.57
CA ALA A 556 -6.14 -20.41 -3.82
C ALA A 556 -4.72 -20.84 -4.21
N LYS A 557 -4.42 -20.90 -5.50
CA LYS A 557 -3.05 -21.09 -6.01
C LYS A 557 -2.38 -19.73 -6.22
N PRO A 558 -1.29 -19.38 -5.49
CA PRO A 558 -0.51 -18.17 -5.77
C PRO A 558 0.11 -18.19 -7.17
N ILE A 559 0.13 -17.06 -7.87
CA ILE A 559 0.62 -16.95 -9.26
C ILE A 559 1.47 -15.71 -9.57
N ALA A 560 1.41 -14.65 -8.77
CA ALA A 560 2.06 -13.37 -9.10
C ALA A 560 2.30 -12.50 -7.86
N VAL A 561 3.26 -11.58 -7.96
CA VAL A 561 3.69 -10.70 -6.85
C VAL A 561 3.67 -9.23 -7.27
N THR A 562 3.23 -8.35 -6.37
CA THR A 562 3.48 -6.90 -6.39
C THR A 562 4.22 -6.49 -5.12
N ASN A 563 4.82 -5.29 -5.08
CA ASN A 563 5.59 -4.84 -3.90
C ASN A 563 5.60 -3.32 -3.74
N CYS A 564 5.65 -2.84 -2.50
CA CYS A 564 5.93 -1.46 -2.15
C CYS A 564 7.12 -1.40 -1.18
N LEU A 565 8.26 -0.95 -1.67
CA LEU A 565 9.52 -0.94 -0.95
C LEU A 565 9.69 0.39 -0.20
N ASN A 566 9.45 0.40 1.11
CA ASN A 566 9.52 1.60 1.94
C ASN A 566 10.82 1.65 2.75
N PHE A 567 11.66 2.66 2.48
CA PHE A 567 13.01 2.81 3.05
C PHE A 567 13.34 4.28 3.37
N GLY A 568 14.37 4.50 4.18
CA GLY A 568 14.94 5.83 4.47
C GLY A 568 15.67 6.44 3.25
N SER A 569 16.59 7.37 3.50
CA SER A 569 17.38 8.02 2.44
C SER A 569 18.36 7.05 1.75
N PRO A 570 18.33 6.91 0.41
CA PRO A 570 19.29 6.09 -0.35
C PRO A 570 20.68 6.73 -0.44
N GLU A 571 20.87 7.88 0.22
CA GLU A 571 22.18 8.53 0.36
C GLU A 571 22.97 7.97 1.56
N ASP A 572 22.29 7.33 2.52
CA ASP A 572 22.94 6.59 3.59
C ASP A 572 23.38 5.19 3.08
N PRO A 573 24.67 4.81 3.20
CA PRO A 573 25.15 3.53 2.70
C PRO A 573 24.56 2.30 3.39
N GLY A 574 24.11 2.43 4.64
CA GLY A 574 23.42 1.39 5.41
C GLY A 574 22.02 1.14 4.88
N VAL A 575 21.22 2.20 4.73
CA VAL A 575 19.88 2.12 4.14
C VAL A 575 19.93 1.58 2.71
N MET A 576 20.86 2.05 1.89
CA MET A 576 21.04 1.58 0.52
C MET A 576 21.43 0.09 0.46
N TRP A 577 22.26 -0.38 1.40
CA TRP A 577 22.61 -1.80 1.54
C TRP A 577 21.38 -2.63 1.94
N GLN A 578 20.59 -2.19 2.92
CA GLN A 578 19.36 -2.86 3.34
C GLN A 578 18.35 -2.97 2.18
N PHE A 579 18.18 -1.92 1.39
CA PHE A 579 17.33 -1.94 0.19
C PHE A 579 17.83 -2.95 -0.86
N ALA A 580 19.13 -2.95 -1.15
CA ALA A 580 19.72 -3.85 -2.13
C ALA A 580 19.55 -5.33 -1.73
N GLU A 581 19.72 -5.64 -0.44
CA GLU A 581 19.52 -6.98 0.11
C GLU A 581 18.04 -7.38 0.15
N ALA A 582 17.12 -6.46 0.44
CA ALA A 582 15.68 -6.71 0.37
C ALA A 582 15.22 -7.03 -1.06
N VAL A 583 15.62 -6.21 -2.05
CA VAL A 583 15.35 -6.48 -3.48
C VAL A 583 15.95 -7.82 -3.91
N ARG A 584 17.16 -8.16 -3.45
CA ARG A 584 17.79 -9.46 -3.70
C ARG A 584 16.98 -10.61 -3.08
N GLY A 585 16.49 -10.44 -1.85
CA GLY A 585 15.64 -11.40 -1.13
C GLY A 585 14.34 -11.71 -1.87
N LEU A 586 13.62 -10.66 -2.27
CA LEU A 586 12.38 -10.79 -3.03
C LEU A 586 12.63 -11.43 -4.41
N ALA A 587 13.66 -11.00 -5.14
CA ALA A 587 13.97 -11.54 -6.47
C ALA A 587 14.38 -13.01 -6.42
N ASP A 588 15.21 -13.41 -5.45
CA ASP A 588 15.59 -14.81 -5.23
C ASP A 588 14.38 -15.66 -4.80
N GLY A 589 13.52 -15.14 -3.92
CA GLY A 589 12.34 -15.85 -3.44
C GLY A 589 11.26 -16.06 -4.52
N CYS A 590 11.00 -15.03 -5.34
CA CYS A 590 10.10 -15.12 -6.50
C CYS A 590 10.58 -16.15 -7.53
N LEU A 591 11.90 -16.22 -7.79
CA LEU A 591 12.50 -17.24 -8.65
C LEU A 591 12.34 -18.66 -8.07
N GLU A 592 12.52 -18.82 -6.75
CA GLU A 592 12.42 -20.10 -6.04
C GLU A 592 10.99 -20.65 -5.98
N LEU A 593 10.01 -19.79 -5.69
CA LEU A 593 8.58 -20.11 -5.71
C LEU A 593 8.01 -20.25 -7.13
N GLY A 594 8.66 -19.65 -8.13
CA GLY A 594 8.23 -19.68 -9.53
C GLY A 594 7.10 -18.70 -9.86
N ILE A 595 6.96 -17.60 -9.12
CA ILE A 595 5.96 -16.56 -9.34
C ILE A 595 6.63 -15.19 -9.60
N PRO A 596 6.31 -14.48 -10.70
CA PRO A 596 7.01 -13.26 -11.06
C PRO A 596 6.52 -12.03 -10.29
N VAL A 597 7.42 -11.08 -10.06
CA VAL A 597 7.05 -9.70 -9.74
C VAL A 597 6.50 -9.05 -11.01
N THR A 598 5.26 -8.55 -10.95
CA THR A 598 4.54 -7.97 -12.10
C THR A 598 4.73 -6.46 -12.19
N GLY A 599 4.93 -5.81 -11.05
CA GLY A 599 5.12 -4.37 -10.88
C GLY A 599 5.22 -4.02 -9.39
N GLY A 600 5.37 -2.74 -9.08
CA GLY A 600 5.49 -2.26 -7.70
C GLY A 600 5.92 -0.81 -7.62
N ASN A 601 6.23 -0.36 -6.41
CA ASN A 601 6.59 1.02 -6.06
C ASN A 601 7.83 1.06 -5.14
N VAL A 602 8.59 2.16 -5.17
CA VAL A 602 9.68 2.43 -4.22
C VAL A 602 9.47 3.78 -3.56
N SER A 603 9.35 3.76 -2.23
CA SER A 603 9.29 4.94 -1.39
C SER A 603 10.61 5.08 -0.63
N PHE A 604 11.41 6.08 -1.01
CA PHE A 604 12.63 6.45 -0.32
C PHE A 604 12.40 7.70 0.56
N TYR A 605 13.43 8.08 1.34
CA TYR A 605 13.41 9.26 2.22
C TYR A 605 12.35 9.22 3.34
N ASN A 606 11.88 8.04 3.74
CA ASN A 606 11.05 7.84 4.93
C ASN A 606 11.95 7.91 6.18
N GLN A 607 12.29 9.14 6.60
CA GLN A 607 13.07 9.40 7.81
C GLN A 607 12.83 10.82 8.36
N THR A 608 12.85 10.94 9.69
CA THR A 608 12.81 12.23 10.39
C THR A 608 14.20 12.55 10.92
N GLY A 609 14.78 13.65 10.46
CA GLY A 609 16.18 13.97 10.74
C GLY A 609 17.12 12.84 10.29
N ALA A 610 17.84 12.24 11.25
CA ALA A 610 18.82 11.18 11.00
C ALA A 610 18.29 9.74 11.26
N ALA A 611 17.04 9.58 11.73
CA ALA A 611 16.49 8.27 12.08
C ALA A 611 15.59 7.75 10.94
N PRO A 612 16.01 6.72 10.17
CA PRO A 612 15.15 6.06 9.21
C PRO A 612 14.14 5.13 9.89
N ILE A 613 13.02 4.91 9.20
CA ILE A 613 12.12 3.79 9.49
C ILE A 613 12.89 2.45 9.43
N HIS A 614 12.30 1.39 9.97
CA HIS A 614 12.73 0.05 9.60
C HIS A 614 12.54 -0.20 8.09
N PRO A 615 13.44 -0.94 7.42
CA PRO A 615 13.24 -1.33 6.03
C PRO A 615 11.93 -2.12 5.92
N THR A 616 10.95 -1.62 5.16
CA THR A 616 9.59 -2.17 5.14
C THR A 616 9.19 -2.52 3.70
N PRO A 617 9.66 -3.68 3.19
CA PRO A 617 9.21 -4.22 1.91
C PRO A 617 7.83 -4.87 2.11
N VAL A 618 6.77 -4.16 1.71
CA VAL A 618 5.42 -4.73 1.69
C VAL A 618 5.27 -5.54 0.41
N VAL A 619 4.92 -6.82 0.53
CA VAL A 619 4.79 -7.77 -0.56
C VAL A 619 3.33 -8.17 -0.71
N GLY A 620 2.75 -7.98 -1.89
CA GLY A 620 1.39 -8.41 -2.21
C GLY A 620 1.40 -9.63 -3.12
N VAL A 621 0.66 -10.68 -2.79
CA VAL A 621 0.61 -11.93 -3.59
C VAL A 621 -0.80 -12.18 -4.10
N LEU A 622 -0.93 -12.38 -5.41
CA LEU A 622 -2.18 -12.74 -6.08
C LEU A 622 -2.26 -14.26 -6.28
N GLY A 623 -3.40 -14.85 -5.91
CA GLY A 623 -3.75 -16.24 -6.22
C GLY A 623 -5.09 -16.39 -6.96
N VAL A 624 -5.34 -17.58 -7.51
CA VAL A 624 -6.55 -17.92 -8.27
C VAL A 624 -7.27 -19.12 -7.65
N LEU A 625 -8.60 -19.06 -7.65
CA LEU A 625 -9.52 -20.15 -7.31
C LEU A 625 -10.36 -20.48 -8.55
N ASP A 626 -10.29 -21.72 -9.05
CA ASP A 626 -11.11 -22.18 -10.19
C ASP A 626 -12.62 -22.02 -9.89
N ASN A 627 -13.00 -22.20 -8.63
CA ASN A 627 -14.32 -21.88 -8.12
C ASN A 627 -14.20 -21.33 -6.69
N VAL A 628 -14.69 -20.11 -6.45
CA VAL A 628 -14.70 -19.51 -5.11
C VAL A 628 -15.46 -20.34 -4.09
N ALA A 629 -16.43 -21.18 -4.48
CA ALA A 629 -17.18 -22.01 -3.54
C ALA A 629 -16.30 -22.93 -2.68
N ASP A 630 -15.11 -23.31 -3.20
CA ASP A 630 -14.15 -24.19 -2.55
C ASP A 630 -13.23 -23.45 -1.55
N ARG A 631 -13.39 -22.12 -1.39
CA ARG A 631 -12.59 -21.32 -0.43
C ARG A 631 -12.68 -21.86 0.99
N VAL A 632 -11.54 -21.85 1.68
CA VAL A 632 -11.40 -22.21 3.10
C VAL A 632 -11.30 -20.92 3.94
N PRO A 633 -12.11 -20.76 5.01
CA PRO A 633 -12.03 -19.61 5.93
C PRO A 633 -11.06 -19.86 7.10
N MET A 634 -10.66 -18.82 7.81
CA MET A 634 -9.83 -18.91 9.03
C MET A 634 -10.57 -19.57 10.20
N GLY A 635 -11.85 -19.25 10.35
CA GLY A 635 -12.60 -19.44 11.60
C GLY A 635 -13.22 -20.82 11.75
N PHE A 636 -13.08 -21.42 12.94
CA PHE A 636 -13.62 -22.73 13.26
C PHE A 636 -15.13 -22.81 12.97
N VAL A 637 -15.54 -23.85 12.24
CA VAL A 637 -16.91 -23.96 11.72
C VAL A 637 -17.82 -24.59 12.78
N PRO A 638 -18.93 -23.93 13.18
CA PRO A 638 -19.92 -24.56 14.04
C PRO A 638 -20.49 -25.82 13.39
N ARG A 639 -20.45 -26.95 14.09
CA ARG A 639 -21.01 -28.23 13.61
C ARG A 639 -22.41 -28.47 14.17
N THR A 640 -23.28 -29.04 13.35
CA THR A 640 -24.61 -29.46 13.78
C THR A 640 -24.54 -30.70 14.67
N GLY A 641 -25.51 -30.87 15.58
CA GLY A 641 -25.61 -32.06 16.42
C GLY A 641 -24.55 -32.23 17.51
N GLY A 642 -23.69 -31.23 17.75
CA GLY A 642 -22.63 -31.29 18.76
C GLY A 642 -21.40 -32.09 18.33
N ASP A 643 -21.18 -32.25 17.02
CA ASP A 643 -19.94 -32.82 16.51
C ASP A 643 -18.77 -31.82 16.61
N HIS A 644 -17.55 -32.30 16.37
CA HIS A 644 -16.32 -31.50 16.42
C HIS A 644 -15.41 -31.82 15.22
N ASP A 645 -14.52 -30.90 14.90
CA ASP A 645 -13.43 -31.12 13.95
C ASP A 645 -12.14 -31.46 14.69
N GLN A 646 -11.25 -32.19 14.01
CA GLN A 646 -9.92 -32.51 14.49
C GLN A 646 -8.98 -31.35 14.13
N LEU A 647 -8.20 -30.87 15.09
CA LEU A 647 -7.27 -29.75 14.91
C LEU A 647 -5.87 -30.27 14.64
N PHE A 648 -5.32 -29.92 13.48
CA PHE A 648 -3.95 -30.25 13.11
C PHE A 648 -3.11 -28.97 13.00
N LEU A 649 -1.89 -29.03 13.55
CA LEU A 649 -0.84 -28.06 13.24
C LEU A 649 0.01 -28.64 12.10
N LEU A 650 0.20 -27.86 11.03
CA LEU A 650 1.11 -28.16 9.94
C LEU A 650 2.43 -27.42 10.15
N GLY A 651 3.54 -28.01 9.68
CA GLY A 651 4.89 -27.46 9.82
C GLY A 651 5.58 -27.79 11.15
N ASP A 652 6.79 -27.25 11.33
CA ASP A 652 7.65 -27.49 12.50
C ASP A 652 7.76 -26.21 13.36
N THR A 653 7.62 -26.33 14.68
CA THR A 653 7.89 -25.20 15.62
C THR A 653 9.33 -25.29 16.13
N HIS A 654 10.08 -24.20 16.02
CA HIS A 654 11.45 -24.08 16.53
C HIS A 654 11.52 -23.10 17.71
N VAL A 655 12.73 -22.90 18.28
CA VAL A 655 12.95 -21.87 19.30
C VAL A 655 13.36 -20.57 18.61
N GLU A 656 12.41 -19.98 17.88
CA GLU A 656 12.58 -18.73 17.13
C GLU A 656 11.67 -17.68 17.77
N LEU A 657 12.28 -16.72 18.46
CA LEU A 657 11.59 -15.69 19.25
C LEU A 657 12.12 -14.28 18.96
N SER A 658 13.22 -14.17 18.22
CA SER A 658 13.89 -12.91 17.90
C SER A 658 13.13 -12.13 16.82
N GLY A 659 12.79 -10.87 17.15
CA GLY A 659 11.92 -10.01 16.34
C GLY A 659 10.42 -10.15 16.61
N SER A 660 10.02 -11.08 17.50
CA SER A 660 8.60 -11.44 17.69
C SER A 660 7.75 -10.41 18.41
N GLU A 661 6.43 -10.51 18.24
CA GLU A 661 5.47 -9.72 19.03
C GLU A 661 5.58 -10.05 20.51
N TRP A 662 5.91 -11.29 20.91
CA TRP A 662 6.17 -11.59 22.32
C TRP A 662 7.39 -10.82 22.87
N ALA A 663 8.51 -10.82 22.13
CA ALA A 663 9.73 -10.14 22.52
C ALA A 663 9.51 -8.62 22.63
N TRP A 664 8.74 -8.05 21.70
CA TRP A 664 8.35 -6.64 21.75
C TRP A 664 7.39 -6.33 22.90
N VAL A 665 6.23 -6.99 22.97
CA VAL A 665 5.14 -6.69 23.92
C VAL A 665 5.51 -6.98 25.38
N THR A 666 6.39 -7.95 25.65
CA THR A 666 6.78 -8.31 27.03
C THR A 666 8.11 -7.71 27.47
N HIS A 667 9.03 -7.40 26.55
CA HIS A 667 10.40 -6.99 26.88
C HIS A 667 10.89 -5.71 26.17
N GLU A 668 10.08 -5.09 25.32
CA GLU A 668 10.47 -3.97 24.45
C GLU A 668 11.74 -4.28 23.62
N HIS A 669 11.90 -5.56 23.25
CA HIS A 669 13.13 -6.10 22.69
C HIS A 669 13.04 -6.25 21.17
N LEU A 670 14.09 -5.78 20.49
CA LEU A 670 14.38 -6.07 19.09
C LEU A 670 15.84 -6.46 18.96
N GLY A 671 16.09 -7.72 18.62
CA GLY A 671 17.43 -8.28 18.45
C GLY A 671 17.37 -9.76 18.07
N GLY A 672 18.51 -10.31 17.66
CA GLY A 672 18.69 -11.69 17.21
C GLY A 672 18.49 -11.87 15.70
N MET A 673 18.16 -13.09 15.28
CA MET A 673 17.87 -13.43 13.88
C MET A 673 16.37 -13.67 13.70
N PRO A 674 15.74 -13.22 12.61
CA PRO A 674 14.34 -13.53 12.36
C PRO A 674 14.16 -15.04 12.05
N PRO A 675 12.92 -15.57 12.10
CA PRO A 675 12.62 -16.96 11.77
C PRO A 675 13.20 -17.42 10.43
N GLN A 676 13.60 -18.68 10.32
CA GLN A 676 14.14 -19.22 9.08
C GLN A 676 13.02 -19.67 8.14
N VAL A 677 13.08 -19.21 6.90
CA VAL A 677 12.08 -19.48 5.85
C VAL A 677 12.59 -20.53 4.85
N ASP A 678 11.76 -21.54 4.57
CA ASP A 678 12.00 -22.58 3.56
C ASP A 678 10.89 -22.48 2.50
N LEU A 679 11.17 -21.75 1.42
CA LEU A 679 10.19 -21.48 0.35
C LEU A 679 9.82 -22.76 -0.43
N ALA A 680 10.66 -23.80 -0.41
CA ALA A 680 10.31 -25.09 -0.99
C ALA A 680 9.23 -25.80 -0.17
N ARG A 681 9.28 -25.69 1.17
CA ARG A 681 8.20 -26.13 2.07
C ARG A 681 6.94 -25.28 1.92
N GLU A 682 7.05 -23.96 1.81
CA GLU A 682 5.87 -23.10 1.56
C GLU A 682 5.13 -23.51 0.29
N ARG A 683 5.84 -23.83 -0.80
CA ARG A 683 5.23 -24.36 -2.03
C ARG A 683 4.55 -25.72 -1.81
N GLN A 684 5.16 -26.63 -1.06
CA GLN A 684 4.56 -27.94 -0.73
C GLN A 684 3.28 -27.79 0.11
N LEU A 685 3.31 -26.85 1.06
CA LEU A 685 2.16 -26.46 1.88
C LEU A 685 1.05 -25.87 1.00
N ALA A 686 1.34 -24.95 0.09
CA ALA A 686 0.32 -24.39 -0.81
C ALA A 686 -0.29 -25.44 -1.76
N GLU A 687 0.50 -26.38 -2.28
CA GLU A 687 -0.01 -27.53 -3.04
C GLU A 687 -0.91 -28.45 -2.21
N LEU A 688 -0.58 -28.67 -0.93
CA LEU A 688 -1.42 -29.39 0.03
C LEU A 688 -2.74 -28.64 0.28
N MET A 689 -2.69 -27.33 0.56
CA MET A 689 -3.87 -26.53 0.88
C MET A 689 -4.86 -26.45 -0.29
N ALA A 690 -4.37 -26.17 -1.50
CA ALA A 690 -5.21 -26.09 -2.69
C ALA A 690 -5.91 -27.43 -2.99
N GLU A 691 -5.20 -28.56 -2.90
CA GLU A 691 -5.80 -29.88 -3.11
C GLU A 691 -6.78 -30.24 -1.99
N ALA A 692 -6.41 -30.02 -0.72
CA ALA A 692 -7.24 -30.33 0.45
C ALA A 692 -8.55 -29.50 0.48
N ALA A 693 -8.50 -28.23 0.05
CA ALA A 693 -9.68 -27.39 -0.16
C ALA A 693 -10.58 -27.98 -1.26
N ARG A 694 -10.01 -28.26 -2.44
CA ARG A 694 -10.71 -28.80 -3.62
C ARG A 694 -11.39 -30.16 -3.38
N VAL A 695 -10.87 -30.99 -2.46
CA VAL A 695 -11.49 -32.26 -2.06
C VAL A 695 -12.30 -32.18 -0.75
N GLY A 696 -12.54 -30.98 -0.23
CA GLY A 696 -13.37 -30.75 0.97
C GLY A 696 -12.84 -31.42 2.23
N HIS A 697 -11.52 -31.49 2.40
CA HIS A 697 -10.85 -32.07 3.58
C HIS A 697 -10.62 -31.06 4.71
N LEU A 698 -10.91 -29.77 4.46
CA LEU A 698 -10.73 -28.67 5.40
C LEU A 698 -12.07 -28.01 5.70
N SER A 699 -12.30 -27.65 6.96
CA SER A 699 -13.40 -26.79 7.38
C SER A 699 -12.94 -25.35 7.58
N SER A 700 -11.74 -25.21 8.14
CA SER A 700 -11.03 -23.94 8.29
C SER A 700 -9.52 -24.17 8.21
N ALA A 701 -8.80 -23.13 7.84
CA ALA A 701 -7.34 -23.08 7.82
C ALA A 701 -6.90 -21.64 8.04
N HIS A 702 -5.93 -21.45 8.91
CA HIS A 702 -5.43 -20.14 9.32
C HIS A 702 -3.91 -20.23 9.47
N ASP A 703 -3.20 -19.23 8.98
CA ASP A 703 -1.75 -19.10 9.06
C ASP A 703 -1.23 -18.96 10.51
N LEU A 704 0.07 -19.15 10.69
CA LEU A 704 0.79 -18.82 11.94
C LEU A 704 1.87 -17.78 11.62
N SER A 705 1.51 -16.53 11.88
CA SER A 705 2.28 -15.29 11.70
C SER A 705 2.65 -14.70 13.07
N ASP A 706 2.52 -13.38 13.24
CA ASP A 706 2.77 -12.66 14.50
C ASP A 706 1.94 -13.26 15.67
N GLY A 707 2.56 -13.41 16.84
CA GLY A 707 1.96 -14.04 18.02
C GLY A 707 1.86 -15.57 18.00
N GLY A 708 2.06 -16.21 16.84
CA GLY A 708 2.15 -17.67 16.71
C GLY A 708 0.85 -18.43 17.01
N LEU A 709 0.98 -19.71 17.38
CA LEU A 709 -0.16 -20.64 17.55
C LEU A 709 -1.21 -20.13 18.56
N ALA A 710 -0.80 -19.42 19.60
CA ALA A 710 -1.70 -18.83 20.58
C ALA A 710 -2.64 -17.80 19.94
N GLN A 711 -2.11 -16.92 19.09
CA GLN A 711 -2.90 -15.94 18.34
C GLN A 711 -3.87 -16.64 17.39
N SER A 712 -3.37 -17.52 16.52
CA SER A 712 -4.21 -18.23 15.54
C SER A 712 -5.34 -19.03 16.20
N LEU A 713 -5.10 -19.64 17.37
CA LEU A 713 -6.15 -20.32 18.12
C LEU A 713 -7.23 -19.35 18.64
N VAL A 714 -6.85 -18.19 19.17
CA VAL A 714 -7.79 -17.18 19.67
C VAL A 714 -8.62 -16.61 18.52
N GLU A 715 -7.99 -16.21 17.41
CA GLU A 715 -8.69 -15.68 16.24
C GLU A 715 -9.65 -16.71 15.62
N SER A 716 -9.17 -17.95 15.37
CA SER A 716 -10.02 -19.04 14.88
C SER A 716 -11.22 -19.33 15.78
N CYS A 717 -11.06 -19.20 17.11
CA CYS A 717 -12.15 -19.36 18.07
C CYS A 717 -13.15 -18.20 18.03
N LEU A 718 -12.64 -16.96 18.13
CA LEU A 718 -13.45 -15.75 18.24
C LEU A 718 -14.26 -15.47 16.96
N ARG A 719 -13.70 -15.76 15.79
CA ARG A 719 -14.29 -15.51 14.46
C ARG A 719 -15.73 -16.02 14.32
N ARG A 720 -16.08 -17.15 14.98
CA ARG A 720 -17.43 -17.75 14.96
C ARG A 720 -17.95 -18.17 16.33
N GLY A 721 -17.23 -17.83 17.41
CA GLY A 721 -17.62 -18.19 18.79
C GLY A 721 -17.56 -19.71 19.06
N VAL A 722 -16.61 -20.41 18.46
CA VAL A 722 -16.42 -21.86 18.62
C VAL A 722 -15.17 -22.09 19.47
N GLY A 723 -15.31 -22.76 20.61
CA GLY A 723 -14.16 -23.07 21.47
C GLY A 723 -13.23 -24.12 20.86
N ALA A 724 -12.13 -24.40 21.55
CA ALA A 724 -11.20 -25.46 21.19
C ALA A 724 -10.56 -26.07 22.43
N ARG A 725 -10.19 -27.36 22.34
CA ARG A 725 -9.43 -28.07 23.36
C ARG A 725 -8.22 -28.71 22.70
N ILE A 726 -7.02 -28.22 23.03
CA ILE A 726 -5.75 -28.73 22.53
C ILE A 726 -4.87 -29.28 23.66
N ALA A 727 -3.90 -30.11 23.31
CA ALA A 727 -2.85 -30.59 24.20
C ALA A 727 -1.48 -30.15 23.67
N VAL A 728 -0.60 -29.74 24.58
CA VAL A 728 0.81 -29.51 24.24
C VAL A 728 1.47 -30.88 24.02
N PRO A 729 2.19 -31.08 22.90
CA PRO A 729 2.90 -32.34 22.64
C PRO A 729 3.94 -32.67 23.72
N GLU A 730 4.19 -33.96 23.97
CA GLU A 730 5.14 -34.41 25.01
C GLU A 730 6.54 -33.79 24.84
N ARG A 731 7.02 -33.64 23.60
CA ARG A 731 8.31 -32.99 23.29
C ARG A 731 8.37 -31.49 23.62
N PHE A 732 7.22 -30.87 23.91
CA PHE A 732 7.08 -29.49 24.34
C PHE A 732 6.50 -29.35 25.76
N ALA A 733 6.31 -30.44 26.52
CA ALA A 733 5.63 -30.39 27.81
C ALA A 733 6.48 -29.81 28.96
N ASP A 734 7.82 -29.86 28.84
CA ASP A 734 8.74 -29.55 29.95
C ASP A 734 9.15 -28.07 30.03
N GLY A 735 9.14 -27.52 31.25
CA GLY A 735 9.72 -26.21 31.56
C GLY A 735 9.09 -25.04 30.80
N SER A 736 9.89 -24.34 29.98
CA SER A 736 9.42 -23.25 29.10
C SER A 736 9.16 -23.68 27.66
N LEU A 737 9.14 -24.98 27.36
CA LEU A 737 8.78 -25.48 26.04
C LEU A 737 7.28 -25.33 25.69
N PRO A 738 6.31 -25.34 26.64
CA PRO A 738 4.91 -25.02 26.32
C PRO A 738 4.77 -23.60 25.78
N PHE A 739 5.56 -22.67 26.32
CA PHE A 739 5.66 -21.30 25.80
C PHE A 739 6.15 -21.30 24.35
N VAL A 740 7.24 -22.02 24.03
CA VAL A 740 7.78 -22.08 22.65
C VAL A 740 6.75 -22.64 21.67
N PHE A 741 6.03 -23.70 22.06
CA PHE A 741 4.99 -24.30 21.22
C PHE A 741 3.85 -23.34 20.89
N LEU A 742 3.48 -22.48 21.85
CA LEU A 742 2.36 -21.54 21.73
C LEU A 742 2.74 -20.22 21.06
N PHE A 743 3.93 -19.67 21.33
CA PHE A 743 4.27 -18.27 21.01
C PHE A 743 5.49 -18.09 20.08
N SER A 744 6.14 -19.16 19.62
CA SER A 744 7.14 -19.02 18.56
C SER A 744 6.47 -18.74 17.22
N GLU A 745 7.10 -17.88 16.43
CA GLU A 745 6.65 -17.37 15.13
C GLU A 745 7.41 -18.03 13.95
N SER A 746 7.88 -19.28 14.13
CA SER A 746 8.44 -20.09 13.03
C SER A 746 7.54 -20.08 11.78
N ALA A 747 8.14 -19.85 10.60
CA ALA A 747 7.46 -19.79 9.31
C ALA A 747 6.96 -21.18 8.83
N GLY A 748 6.23 -21.23 7.72
CA GLY A 748 5.79 -22.50 7.11
C GLY A 748 4.79 -23.33 7.93
N ARG A 749 4.04 -22.69 8.84
CA ARG A 749 3.04 -23.34 9.70
C ARG A 749 1.62 -22.83 9.44
N VAL A 750 0.63 -23.72 9.62
CA VAL A 750 -0.81 -23.47 9.44
C VAL A 750 -1.59 -24.29 10.47
N LEU A 751 -2.59 -23.69 11.11
CA LEU A 751 -3.59 -24.36 11.92
C LEU A 751 -4.79 -24.74 11.05
N VAL A 752 -5.14 -26.02 10.98
CA VAL A 752 -6.29 -26.50 10.20
C VAL A 752 -7.31 -27.26 11.05
N SER A 753 -8.60 -27.10 10.72
CA SER A 753 -9.67 -27.93 11.25
C SER A 753 -10.20 -28.88 10.17
N VAL A 754 -10.19 -30.18 10.49
CA VAL A 754 -10.49 -31.28 9.56
C VAL A 754 -11.82 -31.96 9.97
N PRO A 755 -12.78 -32.13 9.04
CA PRO A 755 -14.02 -32.86 9.31
C PRO A 755 -13.77 -34.30 9.76
N ARG A 756 -14.61 -34.81 10.66
CA ARG A 756 -14.52 -36.21 11.07
C ARG A 756 -14.78 -37.17 9.91
N GLY A 757 -13.98 -38.23 9.84
CA GLY A 757 -13.94 -39.17 8.72
C GLY A 757 -12.97 -38.78 7.59
N HIS A 758 -12.48 -37.54 7.56
CA HIS A 758 -11.50 -37.08 6.56
C HIS A 758 -10.04 -37.19 7.05
N GLU A 759 -9.81 -37.48 8.34
CA GLU A 759 -8.49 -37.44 8.99
C GLU A 759 -7.46 -38.31 8.28
N LYS A 760 -7.86 -39.53 7.89
CA LYS A 760 -6.98 -40.50 7.21
C LYS A 760 -6.62 -40.08 5.79
N ALA A 761 -7.54 -39.40 5.09
CA ALA A 761 -7.30 -38.93 3.73
C ALA A 761 -6.42 -37.67 3.76
N PHE A 762 -6.71 -36.75 4.68
CA PHE A 762 -5.90 -35.55 4.91
C PHE A 762 -4.46 -35.89 5.33
N THR A 763 -4.26 -36.73 6.35
CA THR A 763 -2.92 -37.11 6.81
C THR A 763 -2.12 -37.91 5.77
N ALA A 764 -2.79 -38.68 4.91
CA ALA A 764 -2.16 -39.30 3.74
C ALA A 764 -1.71 -38.27 2.71
N LEU A 765 -2.53 -37.25 2.42
CA LEU A 765 -2.19 -36.14 1.52
C LEU A 765 -1.02 -35.29 2.06
N CYS A 766 -0.99 -34.99 3.37
CA CYS A 766 0.18 -34.35 3.99
C CYS A 766 1.46 -35.17 3.81
N SER A 767 1.36 -36.49 3.99
CA SER A 767 2.48 -37.43 3.81
C SER A 767 2.94 -37.53 2.35
N GLU A 768 2.02 -37.44 1.39
CA GLU A 768 2.33 -37.40 -0.05
C GLU A 768 3.04 -36.10 -0.45
N ARG A 769 2.65 -34.96 0.13
CA ARG A 769 3.26 -33.64 -0.11
C ARG A 769 4.54 -33.40 0.70
N GLY A 770 4.85 -34.28 1.66
CA GLY A 770 6.02 -34.16 2.54
C GLY A 770 5.89 -33.12 3.65
N VAL A 771 4.67 -32.65 3.94
CA VAL A 771 4.39 -31.61 4.93
C VAL A 771 4.28 -32.24 6.33
N PRO A 772 5.12 -31.83 7.32
CA PRO A 772 4.97 -32.26 8.71
C PRO A 772 3.61 -31.86 9.28
N TRP A 773 3.03 -32.71 10.11
CA TRP A 773 1.75 -32.44 10.76
C TRP A 773 1.67 -33.08 12.15
N GLU A 774 0.86 -32.49 13.02
CA GLU A 774 0.55 -33.01 14.34
C GLU A 774 -0.92 -32.81 14.67
N LEU A 775 -1.58 -33.86 15.17
CA LEU A 775 -2.93 -33.75 15.73
C LEU A 775 -2.83 -33.15 17.14
N ILE A 776 -3.23 -31.88 17.29
CA ILE A 776 -3.08 -31.11 18.54
C ILE A 776 -4.35 -31.09 19.39
N GLY A 777 -5.52 -31.36 18.83
CA GLY A 777 -6.78 -31.28 19.59
C GLY A 777 -8.05 -31.36 18.77
N VAL A 778 -9.12 -30.74 19.28
CA VAL A 778 -10.45 -30.70 18.66
C VAL A 778 -11.11 -29.33 18.85
N THR A 779 -12.02 -28.97 17.95
CA THR A 779 -12.97 -27.87 18.22
C THR A 779 -13.95 -28.27 19.31
N ASP A 780 -14.46 -27.28 20.06
CA ASP A 780 -15.44 -27.48 21.12
C ASP A 780 -16.55 -26.40 21.06
N PRO A 781 -17.56 -26.59 20.19
CA PRO A 781 -18.69 -25.66 20.07
C PRO A 781 -19.55 -25.53 21.34
N ALA A 782 -19.46 -26.47 22.28
CA ALA A 782 -20.23 -26.46 23.52
C ALA A 782 -19.43 -25.94 24.73
N GLY A 783 -18.10 -25.99 24.66
CA GLY A 783 -17.20 -25.67 25.77
C GLY A 783 -17.09 -24.19 26.11
N GLY A 784 -17.40 -23.27 25.17
CA GLY A 784 -17.39 -21.81 25.41
C GLY A 784 -16.02 -21.23 25.81
N ALA A 785 -14.93 -21.92 25.51
CA ALA A 785 -13.58 -21.59 25.94
C ALA A 785 -12.51 -22.11 24.98
N LEU A 786 -11.32 -21.50 25.02
CA LEU A 786 -10.08 -22.11 24.57
C LEU A 786 -9.41 -22.79 25.77
N GLU A 787 -9.11 -24.08 25.65
CA GLU A 787 -8.42 -24.87 26.67
C GLU A 787 -7.13 -25.46 26.10
N VAL A 788 -6.02 -25.17 26.76
CA VAL A 788 -4.74 -25.83 26.54
C VAL A 788 -4.52 -26.79 27.72
N HIS A 789 -4.76 -28.07 27.49
CA HIS A 789 -4.84 -29.10 28.52
C HIS A 789 -3.58 -29.14 29.41
N GLY A 790 -3.78 -29.00 30.72
CA GLY A 790 -2.69 -28.95 31.71
C GLY A 790 -1.95 -27.61 31.80
N GLN A 791 -2.28 -26.64 30.94
CA GLN A 791 -1.70 -25.29 30.95
C GLN A 791 -2.74 -24.26 31.41
N PHE A 792 -3.79 -23.98 30.64
CA PHE A 792 -4.79 -22.98 31.02
C PHE A 792 -6.13 -23.17 30.29
N ARG A 793 -7.15 -22.44 30.77
CA ARG A 793 -8.46 -22.34 30.13
C ARG A 793 -8.93 -20.88 30.17
N LEU A 794 -9.31 -20.33 29.02
CA LEU A 794 -9.76 -18.95 28.84
C LEU A 794 -11.15 -18.94 28.22
N GLY A 795 -12.09 -18.20 28.81
CA GLY A 795 -13.46 -18.09 28.29
C GLY A 795 -13.49 -17.28 26.99
N LEU A 796 -14.40 -17.61 26.06
CA LEU A 796 -14.51 -16.85 24.81
C LEU A 796 -14.93 -15.39 25.03
N ASP A 797 -15.68 -15.09 26.09
CA ASP A 797 -16.05 -13.71 26.44
C ASP A 797 -14.85 -12.92 26.96
N GLU A 798 -14.01 -13.53 27.81
CA GLU A 798 -12.76 -12.94 28.32
C GLU A 798 -11.75 -12.70 27.18
N LEU A 799 -11.59 -13.68 26.27
CA LEU A 799 -10.76 -13.51 25.08
C LEU A 799 -11.27 -12.39 24.18
N ARG A 800 -12.59 -12.29 24.00
CA ARG A 800 -13.22 -11.24 23.19
C ARG A 800 -13.01 -9.86 23.80
N GLU A 801 -13.20 -9.72 25.11
CA GLU A 801 -12.98 -8.47 25.84
C GLU A 801 -11.52 -7.99 25.66
N ALA A 802 -10.55 -8.85 25.97
CA ALA A 802 -9.13 -8.53 25.82
C ALA A 802 -8.73 -8.22 24.36
N HIS A 803 -9.22 -8.98 23.39
CA HIS A 803 -8.87 -8.82 21.97
C HIS A 803 -9.51 -7.58 21.33
N THR A 804 -10.69 -7.12 21.79
CA THR A 804 -11.44 -6.03 21.12
C THR A 804 -11.38 -4.66 21.80
N ALA A 805 -10.90 -4.57 23.04
CA ALA A 805 -10.87 -3.30 23.78
C ALA A 805 -9.81 -2.29 23.29
N THR A 806 -8.64 -2.75 22.85
CA THR A 806 -7.43 -1.91 22.71
C THR A 806 -7.59 -0.71 21.78
N LEU A 807 -8.01 -0.90 20.52
CA LEU A 807 -8.13 0.23 19.59
C LEU A 807 -9.29 1.19 19.96
N PRO A 808 -10.48 0.72 20.37
CA PRO A 808 -11.53 1.59 20.91
C PRO A 808 -11.14 2.38 22.17
N GLU A 809 -10.31 1.83 23.06
CA GLU A 809 -9.82 2.55 24.24
C GLU A 809 -8.80 3.65 23.88
N LEU A 810 -7.94 3.40 22.90
CA LEU A 810 -6.93 4.37 22.42
C LEU A 810 -7.53 5.50 21.58
N PHE A 811 -8.51 5.19 20.72
CA PHE A 811 -8.99 6.12 19.69
C PHE A 811 -10.49 6.49 19.80
N GLY A 812 -11.20 5.95 20.79
CA GLY A 812 -12.65 6.12 20.95
C GLY A 812 -13.46 5.22 20.02
N GLY A 813 -14.78 5.41 19.95
CA GLY A 813 -15.63 4.67 19.01
C GLY A 813 -15.33 5.04 17.54
N PRO A 814 -15.68 4.19 16.55
CA PRO A 814 -15.42 4.47 15.13
C PRO A 814 -16.12 5.75 14.62
N GLU A 815 -17.20 6.19 15.27
CA GLU A 815 -17.83 7.49 15.00
C GLU A 815 -16.91 8.69 15.30
N ALA A 816 -15.93 8.54 16.21
CA ALA A 816 -14.98 9.60 16.57
C ALA A 816 -13.93 9.88 15.47
N ALA A 817 -13.80 8.99 14.48
CA ALA A 817 -12.97 9.21 13.30
C ALA A 817 -13.61 10.15 12.25
N GLN A 818 -14.82 10.67 12.51
CA GLN A 818 -15.42 11.74 11.69
C GLN A 818 -14.65 13.06 11.85
N VAL A 819 -13.58 13.22 11.08
CA VAL A 819 -12.88 14.49 10.93
C VAL A 819 -13.84 15.52 10.33
N GLU A 820 -14.01 16.67 10.98
CA GLU A 820 -14.72 17.82 10.38
C GLU A 820 -13.93 18.37 9.19
N VAL A 821 -14.20 17.83 7.99
CA VAL A 821 -13.68 18.38 6.74
C VAL A 821 -14.35 19.74 6.50
N GLU A 822 -13.64 20.83 6.81
CA GLU A 822 -14.08 22.19 6.49
C GLU A 822 -14.20 22.36 4.96
N ALA A 823 -15.41 22.11 4.45
CA ALA A 823 -15.75 22.39 3.06
C ALA A 823 -15.64 23.91 2.80
N THR A 824 -14.52 24.33 2.21
CA THR A 824 -14.24 25.73 1.82
C THR A 824 -15.20 26.18 0.70
N ARG A 825 -16.42 26.59 1.10
CA ARG A 825 -17.47 27.10 0.21
C ARG A 825 -17.07 28.43 -0.44
N THR A 826 -16.31 28.35 -1.52
CA THR A 826 -16.05 29.50 -2.40
C THR A 826 -17.25 29.72 -3.34
N GLY A 827 -17.98 30.81 -3.12
CA GLY A 827 -18.94 31.35 -4.10
C GLY A 827 -20.41 30.97 -3.88
N THR A 828 -21.12 31.75 -3.07
CA THR A 828 -22.60 31.74 -3.03
C THR A 828 -23.19 32.25 -4.35
N THR A 829 -23.70 31.35 -5.19
CA THR A 829 -24.67 31.72 -6.24
C THR A 829 -26.07 31.34 -5.76
N THR A 830 -26.88 32.32 -5.37
CA THR A 830 -28.25 32.09 -4.91
C THR A 830 -29.17 31.70 -6.07
N VAL A 831 -29.46 30.41 -6.22
CA VAL A 831 -30.60 29.94 -7.01
C VAL A 831 -31.81 29.85 -6.08
N ALA A 832 -32.85 30.65 -6.35
CA ALA A 832 -34.08 30.61 -5.57
C ALA A 832 -34.85 29.29 -5.83
N PRO A 833 -35.38 28.62 -4.80
CA PRO A 833 -36.11 27.38 -4.98
C PRO A 833 -37.44 27.63 -5.71
N ALA A 834 -37.69 26.87 -6.78
CA ALA A 834 -38.98 26.85 -7.44
C ALA A 834 -40.05 26.25 -6.51
N THR A 835 -41.20 26.90 -6.42
CA THR A 835 -42.31 26.50 -5.53
C THR A 835 -42.90 25.14 -5.89
N ALA A 836 -43.11 24.30 -4.89
CA ALA A 836 -43.71 22.98 -5.03
C ALA A 836 -45.11 23.02 -5.68
N VAL A 837 -45.36 22.09 -6.59
CA VAL A 837 -46.68 21.80 -7.16
C VAL A 837 -47.28 20.58 -6.46
N GLN A 838 -48.60 20.60 -6.26
CA GLN A 838 -49.33 19.64 -5.42
C GLN A 838 -49.34 18.20 -6.00
N PRO A 839 -49.56 17.17 -5.14
CA PRO A 839 -49.80 15.80 -5.61
C PRO A 839 -51.12 15.72 -6.38
N VAL A 840 -51.17 14.85 -7.40
CA VAL A 840 -52.37 14.61 -8.21
C VAL A 840 -53.10 13.37 -7.68
N ASP A 841 -54.38 13.54 -7.32
CA ASP A 841 -55.29 12.43 -6.97
C ASP A 841 -55.52 11.50 -8.16
N VAL A 842 -55.52 10.18 -7.92
CA VAL A 842 -55.96 9.15 -8.87
C VAL A 842 -57.28 8.53 -8.38
N PRO A 843 -58.37 8.50 -9.17
CA PRO A 843 -59.69 8.10 -8.66
C PRO A 843 -59.89 6.58 -8.56
N THR A 844 -60.71 6.16 -7.60
CA THR A 844 -61.19 4.78 -7.43
C THR A 844 -62.38 4.45 -8.34
N GLY A 845 -62.39 3.24 -8.91
CA GLY A 845 -63.52 2.66 -9.65
C GLY A 845 -63.38 1.14 -9.79
N GLY A 846 -64.46 0.39 -9.53
CA GLY A 846 -64.45 -1.08 -9.44
C GLY A 846 -64.90 -1.83 -10.72
N PRO A 847 -65.54 -3.01 -10.61
CA PRO A 847 -64.82 -4.29 -10.80
C PRO A 847 -65.46 -5.29 -11.79
N ALA A 848 -64.63 -6.16 -12.40
CA ALA A 848 -64.90 -7.48 -13.04
C ALA A 848 -63.61 -7.91 -13.80
N GLU A 849 -63.25 -9.17 -14.07
CA GLU A 849 -63.78 -10.51 -13.77
C GLU A 849 -62.60 -11.53 -13.73
N ALA A 850 -62.82 -12.80 -13.35
CA ALA A 850 -61.76 -13.73 -12.89
C ALA A 850 -61.11 -14.64 -13.95
N ALA A 851 -59.90 -15.16 -13.66
CA ALA A 851 -59.50 -16.57 -13.88
C ALA A 851 -58.17 -16.96 -13.17
N ASP A 852 -58.21 -18.10 -12.46
CA ASP A 852 -57.17 -19.04 -11.98
C ASP A 852 -55.83 -18.61 -11.32
N ALA A 853 -55.63 -19.15 -10.11
CA ALA A 853 -54.36 -19.45 -9.45
C ALA A 853 -54.18 -20.98 -9.33
N PRO A 854 -52.99 -21.52 -9.02
CA PRO A 854 -52.59 -21.73 -7.61
C PRO A 854 -51.10 -21.37 -7.32
N ALA A 855 -50.78 -20.71 -6.19
CA ALA A 855 -50.36 -21.26 -4.88
C ALA A 855 -48.89 -21.79 -4.84
N ALA A 856 -48.09 -21.63 -3.78
CA ALA A 856 -48.33 -21.16 -2.41
C ALA A 856 -47.09 -20.35 -1.89
N GLU A 857 -47.31 -19.20 -1.24
CA GLU A 857 -47.19 -18.95 0.22
C GLU A 857 -45.77 -18.71 0.79
N ALA A 858 -45.57 -17.47 1.25
CA ALA A 858 -44.58 -17.09 2.25
C ALA A 858 -45.33 -16.49 3.46
N VAL A 859 -44.89 -16.76 4.69
CA VAL A 859 -45.57 -16.34 5.93
C VAL A 859 -44.83 -15.18 6.60
N ALA A 860 -45.59 -14.21 7.10
CA ALA A 860 -45.11 -12.94 7.62
C ALA A 860 -44.77 -12.95 9.13
N VAL A 861 -44.02 -11.92 9.55
CA VAL A 861 -43.65 -11.61 10.95
C VAL A 861 -44.49 -10.42 11.45
N VAL A 862 -45.07 -10.51 12.65
CA VAL A 862 -45.64 -9.37 13.42
C VAL A 862 -45.48 -9.63 14.95
N PRO A 863 -45.24 -8.64 15.83
CA PRO A 863 -44.66 -8.85 17.17
C PRO A 863 -45.58 -8.55 18.38
N ALA A 864 -45.07 -8.73 19.61
CA ALA A 864 -45.60 -8.27 20.92
C ALA A 864 -44.53 -8.46 22.02
N ALA A 865 -44.56 -7.91 23.25
CA ALA A 865 -45.11 -6.67 23.85
C ALA A 865 -44.56 -6.57 25.32
N GLU A 866 -44.75 -5.45 26.03
CA GLU A 866 -44.09 -5.12 27.32
C GLU A 866 -44.69 -5.76 28.61
N GLY A 867 -43.87 -5.90 29.68
CA GLY A 867 -44.27 -5.54 31.07
C GLY A 867 -44.50 -6.61 32.17
N VAL A 868 -43.48 -6.90 33.02
CA VAL A 868 -43.33 -6.50 34.48
C VAL A 868 -44.50 -6.83 35.49
N PRO A 869 -44.35 -7.21 36.83
CA PRO A 869 -43.23 -7.02 37.82
C PRO A 869 -42.99 -8.08 38.99
N VAL A 870 -42.05 -7.74 39.92
CA VAL A 870 -41.87 -8.05 41.40
C VAL A 870 -41.55 -9.47 41.92
N ALA A 871 -40.39 -9.63 42.60
CA ALA A 871 -40.28 -9.93 44.06
C ALA A 871 -38.82 -9.97 44.61
N GLU A 872 -38.56 -9.30 45.74
CA GLU A 872 -37.29 -9.34 46.51
C GLU A 872 -37.33 -10.37 47.66
N ALA A 873 -36.16 -10.91 48.06
CA ALA A 873 -35.75 -11.06 49.47
C ALA A 873 -34.29 -11.59 49.60
N ALA A 874 -33.49 -10.94 50.44
CA ALA A 874 -32.20 -11.41 50.98
C ALA A 874 -32.36 -11.63 52.53
N PRO A 875 -31.33 -11.74 53.41
CA PRO A 875 -29.86 -11.83 53.25
C PRO A 875 -29.16 -12.85 54.22
N VAL A 876 -27.87 -12.62 54.56
CA VAL A 876 -27.05 -13.13 55.71
C VAL A 876 -26.22 -14.43 55.47
N ALA A 877 -24.95 -14.60 55.88
CA ALA A 877 -23.79 -13.72 56.16
C ALA A 877 -22.49 -14.57 56.41
N ASP A 878 -21.34 -13.89 56.56
CA ASP A 878 -20.03 -14.28 57.16
C ASP A 878 -19.21 -15.46 56.56
N ALA A 879 -18.01 -15.29 55.96
CA ALA A 879 -16.74 -14.62 56.36
C ALA A 879 -15.77 -15.46 57.23
N ASP A 880 -14.51 -15.55 56.76
CA ASP A 880 -13.22 -15.64 57.50
C ASP A 880 -12.91 -16.85 58.43
N ALA A 881 -11.64 -17.22 58.74
CA ALA A 881 -10.32 -17.09 58.08
C ALA A 881 -9.24 -17.91 58.87
N GLU A 882 -8.00 -17.92 58.35
CA GLU A 882 -6.69 -18.11 59.06
C GLU A 882 -6.17 -19.47 59.59
N ALA A 883 -5.05 -19.88 58.97
CA ALA A 883 -3.70 -20.13 59.55
C ALA A 883 -3.38 -21.35 60.46
N GLY A 884 -2.22 -21.99 60.18
CA GLY A 884 -1.59 -22.99 61.07
C GLY A 884 -0.44 -23.83 60.50
N GLU A 885 0.74 -23.23 60.28
CA GLU A 885 2.04 -23.92 60.15
C GLU A 885 2.72 -24.08 61.55
N PRO A 886 3.89 -24.74 61.73
CA PRO A 886 4.68 -25.65 60.87
C PRO A 886 5.15 -26.94 61.61
N ALA A 887 5.98 -27.80 60.98
CA ALA A 887 7.28 -28.30 61.54
C ALA A 887 7.93 -29.51 60.82
N ALA A 888 9.28 -29.50 60.82
CA ALA A 888 10.24 -30.62 60.90
C ALA A 888 10.67 -31.43 59.64
N GLU A 889 11.81 -30.99 59.09
CA GLU A 889 12.94 -31.77 58.54
C GLU A 889 13.34 -33.02 59.39
N PRO A 890 14.06 -34.05 58.84
CA PRO A 890 15.45 -33.85 58.36
C PRO A 890 15.99 -34.71 57.18
N GLU A 891 17.04 -34.16 56.57
CA GLU A 891 18.08 -34.79 55.71
C GLU A 891 19.12 -35.61 56.55
N PRO A 892 20.30 -36.11 56.04
CA PRO A 892 20.81 -36.33 54.67
C PRO A 892 21.47 -37.73 54.45
N THR A 893 22.10 -38.01 53.28
CA THR A 893 23.58 -38.18 53.13
C THR A 893 24.07 -38.81 51.79
N THR A 894 25.03 -38.12 51.11
CA THR A 894 26.25 -38.62 50.38
C THR A 894 26.10 -39.55 49.13
N GLU A 895 26.99 -39.57 48.12
CA GLU A 895 28.35 -39.00 47.92
C GLU A 895 28.76 -38.92 46.41
N ALA A 896 29.71 -38.01 46.06
CA ALA A 896 30.87 -38.11 45.12
C ALA A 896 30.89 -39.03 43.85
N SER A 897 31.66 -38.80 42.77
CA SER A 897 32.49 -37.68 42.23
C SER A 897 33.21 -38.10 40.92
N ALA A 898 33.53 -37.16 40.00
CA ALA A 898 34.56 -37.26 38.93
C ALA A 898 34.36 -38.38 37.85
N ASP A 899 35.03 -38.41 36.69
CA ASP A 899 36.23 -37.70 36.18
C ASP A 899 36.20 -37.54 34.64
N ALA A 900 37.19 -36.85 34.06
CA ALA A 900 37.27 -36.46 32.65
C ALA A 900 37.67 -37.58 31.66
N THR A 901 37.37 -37.40 30.37
CA THR A 901 38.37 -37.45 29.25
C THR A 901 37.78 -37.16 27.87
N ALA A 902 38.59 -36.50 27.04
CA ALA A 902 38.56 -36.51 25.56
C ALA A 902 40.03 -36.76 25.11
N PRO A 903 40.38 -36.85 23.82
CA PRO A 903 39.58 -37.02 22.60
C PRO A 903 39.97 -38.30 21.82
N ASP A 904 39.42 -38.54 20.62
CA ASP A 904 40.25 -39.00 19.50
C ASP A 904 39.56 -38.91 18.12
N ALA A 905 40.35 -38.56 17.11
CA ALA A 905 40.13 -38.82 15.69
C ALA A 905 41.48 -39.23 15.09
N PRO A 906 41.54 -40.15 14.12
CA PRO A 906 42.36 -39.81 12.94
C PRO A 906 41.99 -40.48 11.60
N ALA A 907 42.52 -39.86 10.54
CA ALA A 907 42.90 -40.39 9.21
C ALA A 907 41.79 -40.92 8.25
N ALA A 908 41.66 -40.52 6.98
CA ALA A 908 42.55 -40.05 5.90
C ALA A 908 43.13 -41.14 4.98
N GLN A 909 42.80 -41.04 3.67
CA GLN A 909 43.53 -41.45 2.44
C GLN A 909 42.60 -41.07 1.24
N THR A 910 42.89 -40.14 0.32
CA THR A 910 43.93 -40.04 -0.75
C THR A 910 43.74 -40.99 -1.94
N ASP A 911 43.24 -40.44 -3.07
CA ASP A 911 43.88 -40.38 -4.41
C ASP A 911 42.81 -40.00 -5.45
N SER A 912 42.90 -38.88 -6.19
CA SER A 912 43.83 -38.49 -7.27
C SER A 912 43.36 -38.96 -8.67
N GLY A 913 43.21 -38.03 -9.61
CA GLY A 913 42.81 -38.33 -10.99
C GLY A 913 42.43 -37.07 -11.78
N ASP A 914 43.44 -36.32 -12.25
CA ASP A 914 43.28 -35.28 -13.27
C ASP A 914 42.92 -35.90 -14.64
N ASP A 915 42.12 -35.20 -15.47
CA ASP A 915 42.63 -34.65 -16.74
C ASP A 915 41.60 -33.81 -17.56
N GLU A 916 42.14 -32.75 -18.17
CA GLU A 916 41.79 -32.04 -19.41
C GLU A 916 40.36 -31.52 -19.75
N GLN A 917 40.27 -30.19 -19.77
CA GLN A 917 39.43 -29.30 -20.61
C GLN A 917 39.81 -29.35 -22.12
N PRO A 918 39.19 -28.58 -23.05
CA PRO A 918 37.82 -28.05 -23.16
C PRO A 918 37.21 -28.15 -24.60
N SER A 919 35.90 -27.91 -24.76
CA SER A 919 35.37 -27.31 -26.00
C SER A 919 33.95 -26.71 -25.87
N ALA A 920 33.80 -25.46 -26.26
CA ALA A 920 32.54 -24.81 -26.65
C ALA A 920 32.63 -24.43 -28.15
N PRO A 921 31.64 -23.78 -28.79
CA PRO A 921 30.23 -23.56 -28.43
C PRO A 921 29.25 -24.04 -29.53
N ASP A 922 27.93 -23.89 -29.35
CA ASP A 922 27.07 -23.46 -30.47
C ASP A 922 25.84 -22.67 -30.03
N LYS A 923 25.23 -21.95 -30.98
CA LYS A 923 24.22 -20.92 -30.81
C LYS A 923 22.79 -21.44 -30.99
N ARG A 924 21.86 -20.95 -30.18
CA ARG A 924 20.64 -20.26 -30.66
C ARG A 924 19.93 -19.53 -29.53
#